data_AF-A0A1S2W9C2-F1
#
_entry.id   AF-A0A1S2W9C2-F1
#
_cell.length_a   1.000
_cell.length_b   1.000
_cell.length_c   1.000
_cell.angle_alpha   90.00
_cell.angle_beta   90.00
_cell.angle_gamma   90.00
#
_symmetry.space_group_name_H-M   'P 1'
#
loop_
_entity.id
_entity.type
_entity.pdbx_description
1 polymer ?
#
loop_
_entity_poly.entity_id
_entity_poly.type
_entity_poly.pdbx_seq_one_letter_code
_entity_poly.pdbx_strand_id
1 'polypeptide(L)'
;MAKIKYEYDTSVVDLSRTPSVKLRYYDGKYVTDFTSMSTGFQWSGNKSDAFRCLAIDLVMGKDVNDRDFVPTVGRQIRLYSGSTELFRGAVVEVERTGEGKANVTVFDELWYAAKNTVDYVVKGGTTASQAIKALCKKYGIAYGSITDTKYKFGVKRFLKKSIAEIFDTLIWETYQVTGRKYMLEVRGGKVVLAQVVPQNVRFRVERGTNMKGISATTSIEGMATQVYMTGGQDEIKGLKVTRKDASGIKRYGILQHAEHRSSVRKAGDLLKYADKALARRNQPTRTLSVQALGYFGVKCGDVVYIKDAATGVNGRYWITADSHTIDSKGKHTMDLTLAKTWALDVSNYEPPSEPSNNVATPTGSDAAIGTKAPFKDLTAFVRKYETSNAGSTSIYNDRKYGGMSYGYYQMASRAGTPQKFVRGLSGKDDEIYERLANKLSSVSQVNGAFAKEWLAVAQRYKSRFTDLEHAYAYKEYYQPARDGILRRTGIDVNKRSWAMQAALLSTAIQFGTGSSTSAKGAIPIFSLTYKKGISDDTWLRAIYADKTRRFPVTRTRFANELADAIAMLKKQQAAITRTKPTPKPSSASKTATREKIVKIARSKKGRLRYNLAGGNPLLNGSNVGDCSDFVQYVYKQAGIAGTVPNYTPSIWGKYTKISRSSARPGDLVLFSGTIPGRGRGIPSHVGIVSGDGNMVNLQSYGCKEEKYGSGYWGNYLLGFVRVLD
;
A
#
# COMPACT_ATOMS: atom_id res chain seq x y z
N MET A 1 -34.99 -24.34 35.50
CA MET A 1 -34.16 -24.78 34.35
C MET A 1 -33.16 -25.82 34.85
N ALA A 2 -33.19 -27.02 34.26
CA ALA A 2 -32.44 -28.19 34.73
C ALA A 2 -30.92 -27.98 34.58
N LYS A 3 -30.17 -28.27 35.66
CA LYS A 3 -28.71 -28.30 35.66
C LYS A 3 -28.25 -29.51 34.83
N ILE A 4 -27.64 -29.26 33.68
CA ILE A 4 -27.09 -30.30 32.82
C ILE A 4 -25.75 -30.75 33.42
N LYS A 5 -25.67 -32.04 33.77
CA LYS A 5 -24.48 -32.74 34.24
C LYS A 5 -23.76 -33.27 33.00
N TYR A 6 -22.50 -32.89 32.80
CA TYR A 6 -21.68 -33.34 31.66
C TYR A 6 -20.68 -34.38 32.14
N GLU A 7 -20.73 -35.58 31.56
CA GLU A 7 -19.78 -36.68 31.80
C GLU A 7 -18.75 -36.76 30.67
N TYR A 8 -17.48 -37.02 31.03
CA TYR A 8 -16.39 -37.30 30.10
C TYR A 8 -15.41 -38.33 30.65
N ASP A 9 -14.89 -39.13 29.71
CA ASP A 9 -13.99 -40.26 29.87
C ASP A 9 -12.54 -39.81 30.08
N THR A 10 -11.84 -40.49 30.99
CA THR A 10 -10.66 -40.06 31.76
C THR A 10 -9.46 -40.94 31.45
N SER A 11 -8.34 -40.38 30.99
CA SER A 11 -7.06 -41.09 31.16
C SER A 11 -5.75 -40.29 31.21
N VAL A 12 -5.65 -38.97 30.93
CA VAL A 12 -4.29 -38.33 30.95
C VAL A 12 -4.17 -36.86 31.37
N VAL A 13 -5.19 -36.23 31.93
CA VAL A 13 -5.03 -34.89 32.52
C VAL A 13 -5.85 -34.85 33.79
N ASP A 14 -5.28 -34.36 34.89
CA ASP A 14 -6.01 -34.08 36.12
C ASP A 14 -7.18 -33.11 35.81
N LEU A 15 -8.38 -33.69 35.72
CA LEU A 15 -9.65 -33.07 35.38
C LEU A 15 -10.42 -32.60 36.63
N SER A 16 -9.80 -32.61 37.82
CA SER A 16 -10.47 -32.24 39.08
C SER A 16 -10.78 -30.73 39.22
N ARG A 17 -10.36 -29.89 38.26
CA ARG A 17 -10.66 -28.45 38.24
C ARG A 17 -10.84 -27.89 36.81
N THR A 18 -12.02 -28.10 36.20
CA THR A 18 -12.43 -27.28 35.05
C THR A 18 -12.68 -25.83 35.54
N PRO A 19 -11.94 -24.81 35.09
CA PRO A 19 -12.19 -23.45 35.58
C PRO A 19 -13.52 -22.96 34.98
N SER A 20 -14.49 -22.62 35.82
CA SER A 20 -15.70 -21.92 35.38
C SER A 20 -15.29 -20.68 34.57
N VAL A 21 -15.63 -20.63 33.29
CA VAL A 21 -15.42 -19.41 32.51
C VAL A 21 -16.40 -18.36 32.98
N LYS A 22 -15.96 -17.10 33.10
CA LYS A 22 -16.85 -15.98 33.43
C LYS A 22 -16.66 -14.82 32.45
N LEU A 23 -17.78 -14.31 31.95
CA LEU A 23 -17.86 -13.11 31.14
C LEU A 23 -18.48 -11.99 32.00
N ARG A 24 -17.70 -10.95 32.26
CA ARG A 24 -18.11 -9.83 33.09
C ARG A 24 -18.08 -8.52 32.32
N TYR A 25 -19.19 -7.81 32.33
CA TYR A 25 -19.34 -6.50 31.74
C TYR A 25 -19.25 -5.41 32.80
N TYR A 26 -18.54 -4.34 32.47
CA TYR A 26 -18.28 -3.21 33.35
C TYR A 26 -18.84 -1.96 32.69
N ASP A 27 -19.93 -1.43 33.26
CA ASP A 27 -20.58 -0.22 32.77
C ASP A 27 -20.04 1.07 33.43
N GLY A 28 -19.03 0.93 34.30
CA GLY A 28 -18.44 2.03 35.05
C GLY A 28 -19.03 2.25 36.45
N LYS A 29 -20.23 1.72 36.75
CA LYS A 29 -20.84 1.73 38.09
C LYS A 29 -21.08 0.33 38.63
N TYR A 30 -21.53 -0.58 37.77
CA TYR A 30 -21.90 -1.95 38.09
C TYR A 30 -21.08 -2.95 37.28
N VAL A 31 -20.98 -4.16 37.83
CA VAL A 31 -20.39 -5.31 37.16
C VAL A 31 -21.50 -6.33 36.95
N THR A 32 -21.79 -6.64 35.70
CA THR A 32 -22.78 -7.67 35.33
C THR A 32 -22.05 -8.93 34.90
N ASP A 33 -22.29 -10.04 35.60
CA ASP A 33 -21.93 -11.37 35.11
C ASP A 33 -22.99 -11.82 34.11
N PHE A 34 -22.61 -11.97 32.85
CA PHE A 34 -23.53 -12.32 31.77
C PHE A 34 -23.22 -13.68 31.14
N THR A 35 -22.43 -14.49 31.84
CA THR A 35 -21.96 -15.79 31.34
C THR A 35 -23.10 -16.69 30.88
N SER A 36 -24.22 -16.73 31.61
CA SER A 36 -25.39 -17.57 31.27
C SER A 36 -26.17 -17.12 30.03
N MET A 37 -25.95 -15.89 29.56
CA MET A 37 -26.58 -15.37 28.34
C MET A 37 -25.75 -15.65 27.08
N SER A 38 -24.49 -16.08 27.26
CA SER A 38 -23.60 -16.42 26.17
C SER A 38 -23.88 -17.83 25.65
N THR A 39 -24.16 -17.96 24.35
CA THR A 39 -24.22 -19.26 23.66
C THR A 39 -22.88 -19.73 23.15
N GLY A 40 -21.83 -18.94 23.36
CA GLY A 40 -20.47 -19.30 23.01
C GLY A 40 -19.62 -18.06 22.82
N PHE A 41 -18.31 -18.26 22.76
CA PHE A 41 -17.40 -17.19 22.40
C PHE A 41 -16.14 -17.74 21.76
N GLN A 42 -15.46 -16.88 21.04
CA GLN A 42 -14.14 -17.10 20.48
C GLN A 42 -13.16 -16.05 21.00
N TRP A 43 -12.07 -16.50 21.60
CA TRP A 43 -10.95 -15.65 22.00
C TRP A 43 -9.73 -15.95 21.14
N SER A 44 -9.23 -14.97 20.40
CA SER A 44 -8.22 -15.19 19.37
C SER A 44 -7.13 -14.11 19.34
N GLY A 45 -5.99 -14.47 18.77
CA GLY A 45 -4.89 -13.56 18.49
C GLY A 45 -3.99 -14.06 17.37
N ASN A 46 -3.25 -13.15 16.78
CA ASN A 46 -2.40 -13.40 15.63
C ASN A 46 -1.12 -12.56 15.74
N LYS A 47 0.03 -13.10 15.33
CA LYS A 47 1.30 -12.37 15.31
C LYS A 47 1.28 -11.15 14.38
N SER A 48 0.37 -11.12 13.41
CA SER A 48 0.22 -10.03 12.44
C SER A 48 -0.77 -8.96 12.89
N ASP A 49 -1.56 -9.24 13.92
CA ASP A 49 -2.51 -8.29 14.50
C ASP A 49 -1.91 -7.75 15.80
N ALA A 50 -1.92 -6.44 15.98
CA ALA A 50 -1.36 -5.85 17.20
C ALA A 50 -2.18 -6.18 18.45
N PHE A 51 -3.44 -6.59 18.32
CA PHE A 51 -4.41 -6.77 19.41
C PHE A 51 -5.13 -8.12 19.31
N ARG A 52 -5.71 -8.55 20.44
CA ARG A 52 -6.53 -9.77 20.53
C ARG A 52 -8.02 -9.45 20.45
N CYS A 53 -8.79 -10.44 20.00
CA CYS A 53 -10.23 -10.37 19.84
C CYS A 53 -10.94 -11.32 20.78
N LEU A 54 -12.03 -10.87 21.37
CA LEU A 54 -13.04 -11.70 22.01
C LEU A 54 -14.38 -11.44 21.31
N ALA A 55 -14.85 -12.43 20.56
CA ALA A 55 -16.15 -12.43 19.89
C ALA A 55 -17.12 -13.30 20.69
N ILE A 56 -18.25 -12.74 21.12
CA ILE A 56 -19.21 -13.41 22.00
C ILE A 56 -20.57 -13.50 21.30
N ASP A 57 -21.16 -14.69 21.32
CA ASP A 57 -22.50 -14.94 20.84
C ASP A 57 -23.46 -14.90 22.03
N LEU A 58 -24.45 -14.02 21.98
CA LEU A 58 -25.46 -13.83 23.03
C LEU A 58 -26.84 -14.24 22.52
N VAL A 59 -27.63 -14.80 23.43
CA VAL A 59 -29.09 -14.89 23.27
C VAL A 59 -29.73 -13.65 23.90
N MET A 60 -30.70 -13.11 23.20
CA MET A 60 -31.57 -12.03 23.63
C MET A 60 -33.03 -12.46 23.41
N GLY A 61 -33.94 -11.75 24.05
CA GLY A 61 -35.36 -11.68 23.78
C GLY A 61 -35.69 -11.36 22.33
N LYS A 62 -36.96 -11.66 22.01
CA LYS A 62 -37.46 -11.64 20.63
C LYS A 62 -37.66 -10.22 20.11
N ASP A 63 -37.92 -9.26 21.00
CA ASP A 63 -38.06 -7.84 20.68
C ASP A 63 -36.88 -7.02 21.24
N VAL A 64 -36.50 -5.95 20.56
CA VAL A 64 -35.48 -4.99 21.04
C VAL A 64 -35.90 -4.29 22.34
N ASN A 65 -37.20 -4.24 22.60
CA ASN A 65 -37.84 -3.63 23.77
C ASN A 65 -38.00 -4.60 24.95
N ASP A 66 -37.84 -5.90 24.73
CA ASP A 66 -37.70 -6.86 25.83
C ASP A 66 -36.39 -6.54 26.56
N ARG A 67 -36.44 -6.45 27.90
CA ARG A 67 -35.27 -6.10 28.71
C ARG A 67 -34.25 -7.25 28.71
N ASP A 68 -33.40 -7.29 27.69
CA ASP A 68 -32.16 -8.04 27.72
C ASP A 68 -30.99 -7.15 28.07
N PHE A 69 -30.09 -7.73 28.84
CA PHE A 69 -28.77 -7.17 29.03
C PHE A 69 -28.02 -7.16 27.68
N VAL A 70 -27.72 -5.97 27.17
CA VAL A 70 -26.89 -5.78 25.97
C VAL A 70 -25.69 -4.90 26.31
N PRO A 71 -24.46 -5.38 26.12
CA PRO A 71 -23.27 -4.57 26.31
C PRO A 71 -23.31 -3.29 25.46
N THR A 72 -22.88 -2.17 26.02
CA THR A 72 -22.77 -0.91 25.27
C THR A 72 -21.39 -0.78 24.63
N VAL A 73 -21.34 -0.33 23.38
CA VAL A 73 -20.07 0.00 22.70
C VAL A 73 -19.28 1.04 23.51
N GLY A 74 -17.97 0.86 23.58
CA GLY A 74 -17.03 1.67 24.36
C GLY A 74 -16.92 1.27 25.83
N ARG A 75 -17.77 0.35 26.33
CA ARG A 75 -17.66 -0.21 27.68
C ARG A 75 -16.82 -1.47 27.69
N GLN A 76 -16.48 -1.96 28.87
CA GLN A 76 -15.43 -2.97 29.02
C GLN A 76 -16.00 -4.35 29.32
N ILE A 77 -15.47 -5.37 28.65
CA ILE A 77 -15.73 -6.78 28.95
C ILE A 77 -14.43 -7.45 29.39
N ARG A 78 -14.54 -8.37 30.35
CA ARG A 78 -13.43 -9.21 30.82
C ARG A 78 -13.82 -10.68 30.78
N LEU A 79 -12.87 -11.49 30.33
CA LEU A 79 -12.96 -12.95 30.30
C LEU A 79 -12.08 -13.52 31.42
N TYR A 80 -12.65 -14.43 32.21
CA TYR A 80 -11.97 -15.13 33.28
C TYR A 80 -12.05 -16.64 33.10
N SER A 81 -11.03 -17.33 33.60
CA SER A 81 -11.01 -18.77 33.79
C SER A 81 -10.73 -19.05 35.27
N GLY A 82 -11.77 -19.44 36.00
CA GLY A 82 -11.71 -19.46 37.47
C GLY A 82 -11.53 -18.05 38.03
N SER A 83 -10.47 -17.81 38.79
CA SER A 83 -10.06 -16.50 39.31
C SER A 83 -9.10 -15.73 38.39
N THR A 84 -8.59 -16.36 37.34
CA THR A 84 -7.57 -15.77 36.46
C THR A 84 -8.23 -14.93 35.37
N GLU A 85 -7.87 -13.65 35.29
CA GLU A 85 -8.26 -12.78 34.16
C GLU A 85 -7.46 -13.18 32.92
N LEU A 86 -8.14 -13.66 31.88
CA LEU A 86 -7.51 -14.04 30.61
C LEU A 86 -7.43 -12.86 29.63
N PHE A 87 -8.50 -12.07 29.58
CA PHE A 87 -8.63 -11.00 28.61
C PHE A 87 -9.49 -9.86 29.15
N ARG A 88 -9.17 -8.66 28.67
CA ARG A 88 -9.87 -7.42 28.96
C ARG A 88 -9.85 -6.55 27.72
N GLY A 89 -11.00 -6.03 27.33
CA GLY A 89 -11.09 -5.15 26.18
C GLY A 89 -12.35 -4.28 26.16
N ALA A 90 -12.38 -3.35 25.22
CA ALA A 90 -13.52 -2.49 24.94
C ALA A 90 -14.44 -3.17 23.92
N VAL A 91 -15.76 -3.08 24.17
CA VAL A 91 -16.79 -3.47 23.20
C VAL A 91 -16.70 -2.50 22.05
N VAL A 92 -16.34 -2.97 20.86
CA VAL A 92 -16.23 -2.12 19.67
C VAL A 92 -17.45 -2.23 18.76
N GLU A 93 -18.18 -3.34 18.87
CA GLU A 93 -19.35 -3.62 18.04
C GLU A 93 -20.33 -4.52 18.79
N VAL A 94 -21.61 -4.23 18.59
CA VAL A 94 -22.72 -5.12 18.95
C VAL A 94 -23.64 -5.20 17.75
N GLU A 95 -23.76 -6.38 17.16
CA GLU A 95 -24.67 -6.68 16.08
C GLU A 95 -25.84 -7.49 16.62
N ARG A 96 -27.08 -7.04 16.42
CA ARG A 96 -28.29 -7.81 16.72
C ARG A 96 -28.78 -8.50 15.44
N THR A 97 -29.17 -9.76 15.53
CA THR A 97 -29.73 -10.51 14.41
C THR A 97 -31.22 -10.81 14.66
N GLY A 98 -31.98 -11.03 13.58
CA GLY A 98 -33.44 -11.20 13.62
C GLY A 98 -33.97 -12.45 14.34
N GLU A 99 -33.11 -13.21 15.03
CA GLU A 99 -33.43 -14.42 15.77
C GLU A 99 -33.36 -14.23 17.31
N GLY A 100 -33.32 -12.99 17.80
CA GLY A 100 -33.05 -12.73 19.22
C GLY A 100 -31.63 -13.16 19.60
N LYS A 101 -30.64 -12.85 18.76
CA LYS A 101 -29.23 -13.11 19.05
C LYS A 101 -28.41 -11.84 18.86
N ALA A 102 -27.29 -11.74 19.56
CA ALA A 102 -26.32 -10.69 19.32
C ALA A 102 -24.89 -11.22 19.22
N ASN A 103 -24.11 -10.64 18.31
CA ASN A 103 -22.68 -10.83 18.23
C ASN A 103 -21.99 -9.61 18.83
N VAL A 104 -21.17 -9.82 19.86
CA VAL A 104 -20.42 -8.76 20.55
C VAL A 104 -18.95 -8.91 20.23
N THR A 105 -18.33 -7.88 19.64
CA THR A 105 -16.90 -7.86 19.33
C THR A 105 -16.18 -6.99 20.35
N VAL A 106 -15.15 -7.55 20.97
CA VAL A 106 -14.34 -6.89 22.00
C VAL A 106 -12.87 -6.96 21.62
N PHE A 107 -12.17 -5.81 21.65
CA PHE A 107 -10.73 -5.76 21.41
C PHE A 107 -9.96 -5.22 22.61
N ASP A 108 -8.72 -5.68 22.79
CA ASP A 108 -7.84 -5.14 23.84
C ASP A 108 -7.27 -3.76 23.49
N GLU A 109 -6.50 -3.19 24.42
CA GLU A 109 -5.94 -1.83 24.33
C GLU A 109 -5.06 -1.57 23.11
N LEU A 110 -4.42 -2.59 22.52
CA LEU A 110 -3.60 -2.39 21.33
C LEU A 110 -4.44 -2.07 20.09
N TRP A 111 -5.76 -2.26 20.15
CA TRP A 111 -6.68 -1.77 19.12
C TRP A 111 -6.64 -0.25 18.99
N TYR A 112 -6.56 0.48 20.10
CA TYR A 112 -6.40 1.94 20.05
C TYR A 112 -5.06 2.33 19.40
N ALA A 113 -3.99 1.59 19.67
CA ALA A 113 -2.71 1.81 18.97
C ALA A 113 -2.83 1.57 17.45
N ALA A 114 -3.59 0.55 17.04
CA ALA A 114 -3.82 0.26 15.62
C ALA A 114 -4.73 1.27 14.92
N LYS A 115 -5.68 1.89 15.62
CA LYS A 115 -6.64 2.84 15.04
C LYS A 115 -6.20 4.30 15.09
N ASN A 116 -5.19 4.64 15.88
CA ASN A 116 -4.65 5.99 15.95
C ASN A 116 -3.50 6.19 14.96
N THR A 117 -3.73 7.03 13.95
CA THR A 117 -2.74 7.43 12.95
C THR A 117 -2.07 8.74 13.34
N VAL A 118 -0.74 8.77 13.34
CA VAL A 118 0.05 9.86 13.91
C VAL A 118 1.23 10.24 13.03
N ASP A 119 1.70 11.48 13.21
CA ASP A 119 3.05 11.88 12.83
C ASP A 119 3.93 11.81 14.08
N TYR A 120 5.05 11.09 14.01
CA TYR A 120 5.92 10.85 15.16
C TYR A 120 7.40 10.89 14.78
N VAL A 121 8.21 11.53 15.61
CA VAL A 121 9.66 11.62 15.41
C VAL A 121 10.38 10.89 16.55
N VAL A 122 11.11 9.84 16.19
CA VAL A 122 12.08 9.21 17.08
C VAL A 122 13.33 10.09 17.08
N LYS A 123 13.63 10.70 18.23
CA LYS A 123 14.88 11.44 18.43
C LYS A 123 16.08 10.48 18.40
N GLY A 124 17.23 10.98 17.97
CA GLY A 124 18.48 10.20 18.02
C GLY A 124 18.79 9.77 19.46
N GLY A 125 19.23 8.53 19.63
CA GLY A 125 19.53 7.95 20.94
C GLY A 125 18.33 7.26 21.62
N THR A 126 17.11 7.42 21.11
CA THR A 126 15.90 6.81 21.67
C THR A 126 15.85 5.31 21.38
N THR A 127 15.44 4.50 22.35
CA THR A 127 15.18 3.06 22.18
C THR A 127 13.72 2.76 21.81
N ALA A 128 13.42 1.55 21.33
CA ALA A 128 12.03 1.14 21.07
C ALA A 128 11.19 1.18 22.36
N SER A 129 11.77 0.71 23.47
CA SER A 129 11.15 0.76 24.80
C SER A 129 10.77 2.20 25.22
N GLN A 130 11.64 3.18 24.98
CA GLN A 130 11.35 4.59 25.28
C GLN A 130 10.28 5.19 24.36
N ALA A 131 10.35 4.91 23.06
CA ALA A 131 9.36 5.39 22.09
C ALA A 131 7.96 4.84 22.37
N ILE A 132 7.85 3.54 22.70
CA ILE A 132 6.60 2.89 23.09
C ILE A 132 6.01 3.57 24.32
N LYS A 133 6.79 3.75 25.41
CA LYS A 133 6.35 4.46 26.61
C LYS A 133 5.85 5.87 26.31
N ALA A 134 6.57 6.61 25.47
CA ALA A 134 6.22 7.98 25.11
C ALA A 134 4.90 8.07 24.33
N LEU A 135 4.72 7.21 23.32
CA LEU A 135 3.48 7.14 22.54
C LEU A 135 2.30 6.67 23.40
N CYS A 136 2.47 5.62 24.20
CA CYS A 136 1.43 5.17 25.11
C CYS A 136 1.00 6.29 26.08
N LYS A 137 1.95 7.00 26.71
CA LYS A 137 1.65 8.14 27.59
C LYS A 137 0.91 9.26 26.86
N LYS A 138 1.37 9.63 25.65
CA LYS A 138 0.81 10.74 24.88
C LYS A 138 -0.64 10.49 24.45
N TYR A 139 -0.98 9.25 24.12
CA TYR A 139 -2.30 8.88 23.59
C TYR A 139 -3.20 8.20 24.63
N GLY A 140 -2.84 8.24 25.90
CA GLY A 140 -3.66 7.68 26.99
C GLY A 140 -3.77 6.15 26.97
N ILE A 141 -2.85 5.46 26.32
CA ILE A 141 -2.82 3.99 26.28
C ILE A 141 -2.06 3.51 27.52
N ALA A 142 -2.75 2.79 28.40
CA ALA A 142 -2.11 2.28 29.62
C ALA A 142 -1.03 1.26 29.27
N TYR A 143 0.13 1.34 29.94
CA TYR A 143 1.22 0.39 29.77
C TYR A 143 1.75 -0.12 31.10
N GLY A 144 2.28 -1.34 31.07
CA GLY A 144 2.83 -2.06 32.21
C GLY A 144 4.34 -2.19 32.06
N SER A 145 4.86 -3.40 32.29
CA SER A 145 6.28 -3.66 32.07
C SER A 145 6.63 -3.52 30.59
N ILE A 146 7.58 -2.64 30.28
CA ILE A 146 8.14 -2.47 28.94
C ILE A 146 9.63 -2.81 29.03
N THR A 147 10.02 -4.00 28.57
CA THR A 147 11.40 -4.46 28.61
C THR A 147 12.31 -3.49 27.86
N ASP A 148 13.46 -3.17 28.45
CA ASP A 148 14.43 -2.30 27.80
C ASP A 148 15.09 -3.00 26.60
N THR A 149 14.86 -2.47 25.41
CA THR A 149 15.35 -3.04 24.16
C THR A 149 16.82 -2.74 23.89
N LYS A 150 17.44 -1.82 24.66
CA LYS A 150 18.87 -1.42 24.62
C LYS A 150 19.38 -0.79 23.31
N TYR A 151 18.85 -1.19 22.15
CA TYR A 151 19.22 -0.61 20.86
C TYR A 151 18.74 0.83 20.73
N LYS A 152 19.66 1.74 20.42
CA LYS A 152 19.40 3.18 20.25
C LYS A 152 19.27 3.50 18.75
N PHE A 153 18.16 4.13 18.38
CA PHE A 153 17.92 4.55 17.01
C PHE A 153 18.60 5.88 16.68
N GLY A 154 18.95 6.06 15.40
CA GLY A 154 19.11 7.40 14.83
C GLY A 154 17.76 8.12 14.70
N VAL A 155 17.77 9.36 14.19
CA VAL A 155 16.53 10.10 13.97
C VAL A 155 15.64 9.38 12.96
N LYS A 156 14.36 9.18 13.30
CA LYS A 156 13.33 8.64 12.39
C LYS A 156 12.07 9.50 12.44
N ARG A 157 11.38 9.62 11.32
CA ARG A 157 10.12 10.34 11.15
C ARG A 157 9.08 9.37 10.59
N PHE A 158 7.98 9.19 11.27
CA PHE A 158 6.84 8.44 10.81
C PHE A 158 5.77 9.46 10.45
N LEU A 159 5.26 9.43 9.21
CA LEU A 159 4.16 10.29 8.77
C LEU A 159 2.94 9.43 8.48
N LYS A 160 1.81 9.80 9.07
CA LYS A 160 0.51 9.15 8.89
C LYS A 160 0.58 7.62 9.07
N LYS A 161 1.35 7.17 10.07
CA LYS A 161 1.45 5.76 10.45
C LYS A 161 0.63 5.48 11.70
N SER A 162 0.06 4.28 11.81
CA SER A 162 -0.59 3.89 13.06
C SER A 162 0.44 3.75 14.18
N ILE A 163 0.03 3.95 15.43
CA ILE A 163 0.93 3.74 16.57
C ILE A 163 1.41 2.28 16.60
N ALA A 164 0.56 1.32 16.25
CA ALA A 164 0.93 -0.09 16.12
C ALA A 164 2.01 -0.32 15.04
N GLU A 165 1.85 0.25 13.84
CA GLU A 165 2.87 0.16 12.78
C GLU A 165 4.23 0.73 13.23
N ILE A 166 4.21 1.84 13.98
CA ILE A 166 5.42 2.43 14.55
C ILE A 166 6.07 1.45 15.54
N PHE A 167 5.27 0.85 16.43
CA PHE A 167 5.78 -0.14 17.39
C PHE A 167 6.42 -1.33 16.69
N ASP A 168 5.72 -1.94 15.73
CA ASP A 168 6.20 -3.08 14.97
C ASP A 168 7.50 -2.76 14.23
N THR A 169 7.57 -1.59 13.60
CA THR A 169 8.76 -1.13 12.89
C THR A 169 9.97 -1.02 13.82
N LEU A 170 9.80 -0.42 15.01
CA LEU A 170 10.89 -0.25 15.98
C LEU A 170 11.31 -1.58 16.61
N ILE A 171 10.37 -2.47 16.91
CA ILE A 171 10.67 -3.81 17.42
C ILE A 171 11.41 -4.62 16.36
N TRP A 172 10.97 -4.55 15.11
CA TRP A 172 11.58 -5.23 13.98
C TRP A 172 13.02 -4.82 13.74
N GLU A 173 13.29 -3.51 13.67
CA GLU A 173 14.66 -3.03 13.47
C GLU A 173 15.59 -3.38 14.64
N THR A 174 15.07 -3.33 15.88
CA THR A 174 15.80 -3.82 17.05
C THR A 174 16.22 -5.28 16.85
N TYR A 175 15.32 -6.12 16.37
CA TYR A 175 15.63 -7.52 16.04
C TYR A 175 16.68 -7.65 14.93
N GLN A 176 16.58 -6.86 13.85
CA GLN A 176 17.56 -6.93 12.74
C GLN A 176 19.00 -6.64 13.19
N VAL A 177 19.17 -5.77 14.18
CA VAL A 177 20.48 -5.36 14.70
C VAL A 177 20.95 -6.28 15.83
N THR A 178 20.09 -6.55 16.82
CA THR A 178 20.49 -7.23 18.06
C THR A 178 20.26 -8.74 18.04
N GLY A 179 19.44 -9.25 17.12
CA GLY A 179 18.95 -10.63 17.14
C GLY A 179 17.92 -10.93 18.24
N ARG A 180 17.64 -9.98 19.15
CA ARG A 180 16.68 -10.15 20.25
C ARG A 180 15.26 -9.91 19.75
N LYS A 181 14.37 -10.84 20.07
CA LYS A 181 12.95 -10.78 19.69
C LYS A 181 12.14 -10.19 20.83
N TYR A 182 11.19 -9.33 20.49
CA TYR A 182 10.25 -8.76 21.44
C TYR A 182 8.82 -8.91 20.89
N MET A 183 7.85 -8.94 21.79
CA MET A 183 6.44 -9.04 21.46
C MET A 183 5.63 -8.11 22.34
N LEU A 184 4.63 -7.46 21.75
CA LEU A 184 3.62 -6.69 22.47
C LEU A 184 2.48 -7.61 22.88
N GLU A 185 2.01 -7.42 24.11
CA GLU A 185 0.84 -8.08 24.66
C GLU A 185 0.04 -7.10 25.52
N VAL A 186 -1.23 -7.38 25.77
CA VAL A 186 -2.02 -6.68 26.80
C VAL A 186 -2.19 -7.59 28.02
N ARG A 187 -1.80 -7.10 29.20
CA ARG A 187 -1.96 -7.80 30.48
C ARG A 187 -2.69 -6.89 31.47
N GLY A 188 -3.87 -7.32 31.93
CA GLY A 188 -4.69 -6.53 32.85
C GLY A 188 -5.11 -5.15 32.29
N GLY A 189 -5.26 -5.03 30.97
CA GLY A 189 -5.55 -3.75 30.30
C GLY A 189 -4.34 -2.83 30.16
N LYS A 190 -3.11 -3.37 30.24
CA LYS A 190 -1.89 -2.59 30.04
C LYS A 190 -1.05 -3.20 28.94
N VAL A 191 -0.58 -2.37 28.02
CA VAL A 191 0.40 -2.76 27.00
C VAL A 191 1.71 -3.15 27.68
N VAL A 192 2.22 -4.34 27.36
CA VAL A 192 3.45 -4.92 27.87
C VAL A 192 4.34 -5.26 26.69
N LEU A 193 5.62 -4.93 26.78
CA LEU A 193 6.64 -5.36 25.83
C LEU A 193 7.49 -6.41 26.52
N ALA A 194 7.41 -7.66 26.07
CA ALA A 194 8.18 -8.77 26.60
C ALA A 194 9.29 -9.18 25.62
N GLN A 195 10.42 -9.65 26.15
CA GLN A 195 11.43 -10.32 25.32
C GLN A 195 10.98 -11.75 25.06
N VAL A 196 10.98 -12.15 23.79
CA VAL A 196 10.66 -13.52 23.38
C VAL A 196 11.92 -14.35 23.52
N VAL A 197 11.94 -15.21 24.55
CA VAL A 197 12.99 -16.20 24.81
C VAL A 197 12.42 -17.61 24.65
N PRO A 198 13.24 -18.61 24.25
CA PRO A 198 12.79 -20.01 24.20
C PRO A 198 12.13 -20.41 25.52
N GLN A 199 10.85 -20.75 25.46
CA GLN A 199 10.09 -21.17 26.63
C GLN A 199 10.22 -22.69 26.83
N ASN A 200 10.12 -23.14 28.08
CA ASN A 200 9.86 -24.55 28.36
C ASN A 200 8.54 -24.95 27.70
N VAL A 201 8.47 -26.19 27.19
CA VAL A 201 7.23 -26.72 26.60
C VAL A 201 6.18 -26.80 27.70
N ARG A 202 5.14 -25.97 27.58
CA ARG A 202 4.03 -25.94 28.54
C ARG A 202 2.89 -26.89 28.17
N PHE A 203 2.82 -27.27 26.90
CA PHE A 203 1.71 -28.06 26.38
C PHE A 203 2.15 -28.96 25.22
N ARG A 204 1.61 -30.17 25.19
CA ARG A 204 1.83 -31.18 24.13
C ARG A 204 0.50 -31.44 23.44
N VAL A 205 0.52 -31.47 22.10
CA VAL A 205 -0.63 -31.88 21.29
C VAL A 205 -0.27 -33.17 20.55
N GLU A 206 -0.98 -34.25 20.85
CA GLU A 206 -0.66 -35.57 20.34
C GLU A 206 -1.90 -36.26 19.74
N ARG A 207 -1.68 -37.00 18.65
CA ARG A 207 -2.74 -37.82 18.05
C ARG A 207 -3.21 -38.88 19.05
N GLY A 208 -4.52 -39.08 19.12
CA GLY A 208 -5.14 -40.07 20.02
C GLY A 208 -5.32 -39.59 21.46
N THR A 209 -4.83 -38.39 21.82
CA THR A 209 -5.04 -37.80 23.15
C THR A 209 -5.91 -36.54 23.04
N ASN A 210 -5.34 -35.41 22.67
CA ASN A 210 -6.00 -34.10 22.64
C ASN A 210 -6.04 -33.46 21.24
N MET A 211 -5.43 -34.07 20.23
CA MET A 211 -5.48 -33.60 18.85
C MET A 211 -6.78 -34.03 18.16
N LYS A 212 -7.48 -33.07 17.55
CA LYS A 212 -8.67 -33.28 16.72
C LYS A 212 -8.35 -33.33 15.22
N GLY A 213 -7.29 -32.63 14.80
CA GLY A 213 -6.88 -32.59 13.40
C GLY A 213 -5.57 -31.85 13.23
N ILE A 214 -4.84 -32.18 12.16
CA ILE A 214 -3.60 -31.51 11.80
C ILE A 214 -3.48 -31.43 10.28
N SER A 215 -2.99 -30.30 9.79
CA SER A 215 -2.51 -30.15 8.43
C SER A 215 -1.12 -29.54 8.42
N ALA A 216 -0.25 -30.05 7.54
CA ALA A 216 1.10 -29.56 7.35
C ALA A 216 1.26 -29.06 5.92
N THR A 217 1.70 -27.82 5.75
CA THR A 217 1.92 -27.20 4.44
C THR A 217 3.39 -26.80 4.30
N THR A 218 4.01 -27.18 3.19
CA THR A 218 5.32 -26.68 2.77
C THR A 218 5.14 -25.90 1.48
N SER A 219 5.63 -24.66 1.42
CA SER A 219 5.47 -23.77 0.27
C SER A 219 6.75 -23.00 -0.05
N ILE A 220 7.02 -22.79 -1.33
CA ILE A 220 8.08 -21.92 -1.83
C ILE A 220 7.57 -20.51 -2.21
N GLU A 221 6.28 -20.22 -2.03
CA GLU A 221 5.65 -18.97 -2.49
C GLU A 221 6.23 -17.71 -1.83
N GLY A 222 6.75 -17.82 -0.60
CA GLY A 222 7.46 -16.76 0.12
C GLY A 222 8.99 -16.88 0.11
N MET A 223 9.52 -17.90 -0.57
CA MET A 223 10.96 -18.19 -0.64
C MET A 223 11.66 -17.23 -1.61
N ALA A 224 12.93 -16.93 -1.35
CA ALA A 224 13.80 -16.19 -2.25
C ALA A 224 15.13 -16.92 -2.43
N THR A 225 15.48 -17.22 -3.67
CA THR A 225 16.81 -17.74 -4.04
C THR A 225 17.78 -16.63 -4.43
N GLN A 226 17.26 -15.41 -4.61
CA GLN A 226 18.07 -14.20 -4.65
C GLN A 226 17.39 -13.02 -3.95
N VAL A 227 18.20 -12.16 -3.34
CA VAL A 227 17.75 -10.91 -2.73
C VAL A 227 18.43 -9.75 -3.44
N TYR A 228 17.63 -8.85 -3.99
CA TYR A 228 18.05 -7.58 -4.57
C TYR A 228 17.77 -6.47 -3.55
N MET A 229 18.80 -5.73 -3.14
CA MET A 229 18.64 -4.61 -2.22
C MET A 229 19.13 -3.31 -2.83
N THR A 230 18.37 -2.25 -2.60
CA THR A 230 18.71 -0.88 -2.97
C THR A 230 18.95 -0.04 -1.70
N GLY A 231 19.85 0.94 -1.75
CA GLY A 231 20.14 1.81 -0.61
C GLY A 231 20.47 3.25 -1.03
N GLY A 232 20.33 4.20 -0.11
CA GLY A 232 20.39 5.63 -0.41
C GLY A 232 19.02 6.23 -0.71
N GLN A 233 18.90 7.56 -0.76
CA GLN A 233 17.60 8.24 -0.93
C GLN A 233 16.95 8.04 -2.30
N ASP A 234 17.74 7.71 -3.32
CA ASP A 234 17.28 7.47 -4.69
C ASP A 234 17.40 5.98 -4.99
N GLU A 235 16.27 5.29 -5.19
CA GLU A 235 16.25 3.86 -5.47
C GLU A 235 16.83 3.52 -6.87
N ILE A 236 16.83 4.48 -7.79
CA ILE A 236 17.27 4.32 -9.19
C ILE A 236 18.78 4.54 -9.30
N LYS A 237 19.31 5.58 -8.66
CA LYS A 237 20.74 5.96 -8.67
C LYS A 237 21.52 5.51 -7.43
N GLY A 238 20.82 4.96 -6.44
CA GLY A 238 21.41 4.53 -5.19
C GLY A 238 22.26 3.27 -5.31
N LEU A 239 22.75 2.83 -4.16
CA LEU A 239 23.49 1.59 -4.00
C LEU A 239 22.62 0.42 -4.41
N LYS A 240 23.21 -0.55 -5.12
CA LYS A 240 22.53 -1.78 -5.54
C LYS A 240 23.41 -2.96 -5.18
N VAL A 241 22.86 -3.93 -4.47
CA VAL A 241 23.53 -5.20 -4.19
C VAL A 241 22.57 -6.34 -4.47
N THR A 242 23.12 -7.45 -4.97
CA THR A 242 22.36 -8.69 -5.16
C THR A 242 23.07 -9.81 -4.42
N ARG A 243 22.26 -10.67 -3.79
CA ARG A 243 22.69 -11.92 -3.16
C ARG A 243 22.00 -13.09 -3.82
N LYS A 244 22.74 -14.16 -4.05
CA LYS A 244 22.25 -15.35 -4.77
C LYS A 244 22.61 -16.61 -4.00
N ASP A 245 21.67 -17.54 -3.95
CA ASP A 245 21.89 -18.92 -3.53
C ASP A 245 21.95 -19.79 -4.78
N ALA A 246 23.17 -20.11 -5.25
CA ALA A 246 23.36 -20.89 -6.47
C ALA A 246 22.71 -22.28 -6.40
N SER A 247 22.75 -22.92 -5.23
CA SER A 247 22.15 -24.23 -5.01
C SER A 247 20.62 -24.16 -5.05
N GLY A 248 20.05 -23.14 -4.42
CA GLY A 248 18.62 -22.84 -4.45
C GLY A 248 18.14 -22.48 -5.85
N ILE A 249 18.90 -21.68 -6.61
CA ILE A 249 18.58 -21.32 -8.01
C ILE A 249 18.54 -22.58 -8.89
N LYS A 250 19.52 -23.48 -8.74
CA LYS A 250 19.55 -24.75 -9.49
C LYS A 250 18.32 -25.61 -9.22
N ARG A 251 17.82 -25.61 -7.98
CA ARG A 251 16.71 -26.47 -7.55
C ARG A 251 15.32 -25.86 -7.77
N TYR A 252 15.16 -24.56 -7.53
CA TYR A 252 13.86 -23.88 -7.45
C TYR A 252 13.70 -22.74 -8.48
N GLY A 253 14.73 -22.48 -9.29
CA GLY A 253 14.76 -21.33 -10.19
C GLY A 253 15.03 -20.01 -9.47
N ILE A 254 14.95 -18.93 -10.24
CA ILE A 254 15.19 -17.58 -9.74
C ILE A 254 13.92 -17.03 -9.07
N LEU A 255 13.95 -16.94 -7.75
CA LEU A 255 12.92 -16.32 -6.91
C LEU A 255 13.53 -15.08 -6.26
N GLN A 256 13.12 -13.89 -6.70
CA GLN A 256 13.71 -12.63 -6.26
C GLN A 256 12.85 -11.94 -5.19
N HIS A 257 13.47 -11.60 -4.06
CA HIS A 257 12.94 -10.63 -3.10
C HIS A 257 13.67 -9.30 -3.24
N ALA A 258 12.93 -8.21 -3.39
CA ALA A 258 13.47 -6.86 -3.50
C ALA A 258 13.15 -6.04 -2.25
N GLU A 259 14.12 -5.28 -1.73
CA GLU A 259 13.95 -4.42 -0.56
C GLU A 259 14.78 -3.14 -0.67
N HIS A 260 14.18 -1.99 -0.33
CA HIS A 260 14.87 -0.71 -0.28
C HIS A 260 15.23 -0.29 1.14
N ARG A 261 16.45 0.23 1.34
CA ARG A 261 16.96 0.76 2.60
C ARG A 261 17.56 2.15 2.41
N SER A 262 16.68 3.13 2.33
CA SER A 262 16.99 4.55 2.17
C SER A 262 17.85 5.19 3.25
N SER A 263 18.11 4.52 4.39
CA SER A 263 19.03 4.98 5.44
C SER A 263 20.46 4.45 5.29
N VAL A 264 20.66 3.40 4.48
CA VAL A 264 21.98 2.79 4.28
C VAL A 264 22.75 3.56 3.21
N ARG A 265 23.99 3.96 3.51
CA ARG A 265 24.84 4.77 2.62
C ARG A 265 26.09 4.05 2.12
N LYS A 266 26.36 2.84 2.62
CA LYS A 266 27.54 2.05 2.25
C LYS A 266 27.11 0.72 1.66
N ALA A 267 27.70 0.35 0.52
CA ALA A 267 27.41 -0.92 -0.13
C ALA A 267 27.66 -2.10 0.82
N GLY A 268 28.79 -2.10 1.55
CA GLY A 268 29.15 -3.17 2.50
C GLY A 268 28.17 -3.40 3.65
N ASP A 269 27.39 -2.39 4.04
CA ASP A 269 26.33 -2.59 5.05
C ASP A 269 25.03 -3.09 4.42
N LEU A 270 24.70 -2.61 3.21
CA LEU A 270 23.54 -3.08 2.43
C LEU A 270 23.66 -4.58 2.08
N LEU A 271 24.90 -4.97 1.76
CA LEU A 271 25.41 -6.31 1.52
C LEU A 271 25.11 -7.25 2.71
N LYS A 272 25.44 -6.83 3.95
CA LYS A 272 25.11 -7.59 5.18
C LYS A 272 23.60 -7.75 5.39
N TYR A 273 22.80 -6.73 5.05
CA TYR A 273 21.33 -6.82 5.11
C TYR A 273 20.78 -7.81 4.09
N ALA A 274 21.32 -7.82 2.88
CA ALA A 274 20.94 -8.75 1.82
C ALA A 274 21.29 -10.19 2.20
N ASP A 275 22.44 -10.42 2.83
CA ASP A 275 22.84 -11.74 3.36
C ASP A 275 21.84 -12.24 4.42
N LYS A 276 21.49 -11.41 5.40
CA LYS A 276 20.50 -11.74 6.43
C LYS A 276 19.10 -11.97 5.85
N ALA A 277 18.70 -11.22 4.83
CA ALA A 277 17.41 -11.41 4.16
C ALA A 277 17.39 -12.72 3.37
N LEU A 278 18.46 -13.02 2.63
CA LEU A 278 18.56 -14.28 1.87
C LEU A 278 18.56 -15.47 2.82
N ALA A 279 19.36 -15.46 3.89
CA ALA A 279 19.38 -16.56 4.88
C ALA A 279 18.03 -16.82 5.56
N ARG A 280 17.16 -15.81 5.66
CA ARG A 280 15.80 -15.96 6.21
C ARG A 280 14.78 -16.46 5.20
N ARG A 281 14.98 -16.15 3.92
CA ARG A 281 14.01 -16.41 2.84
C ARG A 281 14.43 -17.56 1.93
N ASN A 282 15.65 -18.07 1.98
CA ASN A 282 16.14 -19.15 1.11
C ASN A 282 15.67 -20.55 1.51
N GLN A 283 14.59 -20.65 2.28
CA GLN A 283 14.04 -21.92 2.72
C GLN A 283 12.52 -21.95 2.46
N PRO A 284 11.95 -23.10 2.06
CA PRO A 284 10.51 -23.26 1.98
C PRO A 284 9.84 -22.94 3.32
N THR A 285 8.75 -22.20 3.28
CA THR A 285 7.92 -21.91 4.45
C THR A 285 7.18 -23.18 4.85
N ARG A 286 7.22 -23.52 6.14
CA ARG A 286 6.47 -24.63 6.72
C ARG A 286 5.48 -24.11 7.73
N THR A 287 4.20 -24.36 7.49
CA THR A 287 3.10 -23.96 8.36
C THR A 287 2.35 -25.21 8.80
N LEU A 288 2.00 -25.28 10.07
CA LEU A 288 1.09 -26.32 10.59
C LEU A 288 -0.20 -25.66 11.06
N SER A 289 -1.35 -26.25 10.76
CA SER A 289 -2.61 -25.93 11.44
C SER A 289 -3.03 -27.12 12.27
N VAL A 290 -3.27 -26.91 13.56
CA VAL A 290 -3.61 -27.95 14.52
C VAL A 290 -4.92 -27.60 15.20
N GLN A 291 -5.87 -28.53 15.19
CA GLN A 291 -7.09 -28.46 15.98
C GLN A 291 -6.94 -29.37 17.18
N ALA A 292 -7.28 -28.89 18.37
CA ALA A 292 -7.10 -29.64 19.61
C ALA A 292 -8.20 -29.32 20.63
N LEU A 293 -8.26 -30.14 21.69
CA LEU A 293 -8.93 -29.76 22.93
C LEU A 293 -8.30 -28.49 23.49
N GLY A 294 -9.13 -27.57 23.98
CA GLY A 294 -8.68 -26.25 24.34
C GLY A 294 -7.92 -26.19 25.66
N TYR A 295 -6.92 -25.30 25.71
CA TYR A 295 -6.22 -24.92 26.93
C TYR A 295 -5.82 -23.44 26.86
N PHE A 296 -6.41 -22.59 27.71
CA PHE A 296 -6.23 -21.13 27.65
C PHE A 296 -4.79 -20.64 27.94
N GLY A 297 -3.93 -21.50 28.46
CA GLY A 297 -2.52 -21.18 28.71
C GLY A 297 -1.62 -21.25 27.48
N VAL A 298 -2.19 -21.49 26.28
CA VAL A 298 -1.48 -21.68 25.01
C VAL A 298 -1.99 -20.66 24.01
N LYS A 299 -1.24 -19.56 23.82
CA LYS A 299 -1.64 -18.45 22.94
C LYS A 299 -0.53 -18.08 21.95
N CYS A 300 -0.85 -17.21 20.99
CA CYS A 300 0.14 -16.63 20.09
C CYS A 300 1.34 -16.06 20.88
N GLY A 301 2.54 -16.39 20.45
CA GLY A 301 3.80 -16.08 21.15
C GLY A 301 4.36 -17.24 21.98
N ASP A 302 3.56 -18.24 22.34
CA ASP A 302 4.03 -19.42 23.08
C ASP A 302 4.64 -20.50 22.16
N VAL A 303 5.21 -21.52 22.79
CA VAL A 303 5.76 -22.73 22.13
C VAL A 303 4.97 -23.95 22.56
N VAL A 304 4.55 -24.75 21.58
CA VAL A 304 3.83 -26.02 21.76
C VAL A 304 4.63 -27.16 21.14
N TYR A 305 4.54 -28.36 21.74
CA TYR A 305 5.11 -29.57 21.18
C TYR A 305 4.03 -30.36 20.44
N ILE A 306 4.30 -30.75 19.20
CA ILE A 306 3.38 -31.53 18.36
C ILE A 306 3.98 -32.90 18.09
N LYS A 307 3.17 -33.95 18.27
CA LYS A 307 3.52 -35.33 17.89
C LYS A 307 2.38 -35.95 17.10
N ASP A 308 2.61 -36.17 15.81
CA ASP A 308 1.67 -36.84 14.93
C ASP A 308 2.41 -37.76 13.97
N ALA A 309 2.15 -39.07 14.11
CA ALA A 309 2.81 -40.08 13.29
C ALA A 309 2.38 -40.01 11.81
N ALA A 310 1.14 -39.61 11.51
CA ALA A 310 0.60 -39.64 10.15
C ALA A 310 1.21 -38.55 9.25
N THR A 311 1.40 -37.34 9.78
CA THR A 311 2.07 -36.24 9.06
C THR A 311 3.59 -36.24 9.24
N GLY A 312 4.12 -37.13 10.10
CA GLY A 312 5.53 -37.15 10.49
C GLY A 312 5.98 -35.94 11.32
N VAL A 313 5.03 -35.13 11.81
CA VAL A 313 5.33 -33.95 12.61
C VAL A 313 5.72 -34.37 14.02
N ASN A 314 6.96 -34.07 14.41
CA ASN A 314 7.45 -34.34 15.74
C ASN A 314 8.41 -33.22 16.18
N GLY A 315 7.99 -32.38 17.13
CA GLY A 315 8.87 -31.34 17.68
C GLY A 315 8.16 -30.11 18.22
N ARG A 316 8.96 -29.08 18.52
CA ARG A 316 8.52 -27.79 19.09
C ARG A 316 8.22 -26.78 17.98
N TYR A 317 7.13 -26.06 18.12
CA TYR A 317 6.68 -25.04 17.18
C TYR A 317 6.19 -23.79 17.90
N TRP A 318 6.43 -22.64 17.29
CA TRP A 318 5.87 -21.36 17.73
C TRP A 318 4.43 -21.24 17.31
N ILE A 319 3.59 -20.70 18.19
CA ILE A 319 2.19 -20.40 17.89
C ILE A 319 2.12 -19.01 17.28
N THR A 320 1.86 -18.94 15.98
CA THR A 320 1.76 -17.67 15.24
C THR A 320 0.34 -17.11 15.21
N ALA A 321 -0.67 -17.96 15.39
CA ALA A 321 -2.04 -17.54 15.62
C ALA A 321 -2.76 -18.59 16.47
N ASP A 322 -3.71 -18.14 17.27
CA ASP A 322 -4.50 -18.99 18.15
C ASP A 322 -5.96 -18.53 18.14
N SER A 323 -6.86 -19.51 18.25
CA SER A 323 -8.29 -19.28 18.46
C SER A 323 -8.81 -20.30 19.46
N HIS A 324 -9.36 -19.82 20.57
CA HIS A 324 -10.02 -20.62 21.59
C HIS A 324 -11.52 -20.44 21.47
N THR A 325 -12.25 -21.53 21.23
CA THR A 325 -13.70 -21.51 21.07
C THR A 325 -14.35 -22.27 22.22
N ILE A 326 -15.30 -21.62 22.89
CA ILE A 326 -16.24 -22.25 23.82
C ILE A 326 -17.61 -22.29 23.13
N ASP A 327 -18.18 -23.49 22.97
CA ASP A 327 -19.52 -23.65 22.40
C ASP A 327 -20.64 -23.53 23.45
N SER A 328 -21.88 -23.63 23.00
CA SER A 328 -23.09 -23.51 23.84
C SER A 328 -23.21 -24.59 24.91
N LYS A 329 -22.45 -25.68 24.80
CA LYS A 329 -22.38 -26.77 25.78
C LYS A 329 -21.18 -26.64 26.72
N GLY A 330 -20.43 -25.54 26.61
CA GLY A 330 -19.23 -25.29 27.41
C GLY A 330 -18.00 -26.05 26.94
N LYS A 331 -18.03 -26.69 25.77
CA LYS A 331 -16.88 -27.46 25.26
C LYS A 331 -15.81 -26.49 24.75
N HIS A 332 -14.58 -26.67 25.24
CA HIS A 332 -13.42 -25.90 24.83
C HIS A 332 -12.61 -26.60 23.74
N THR A 333 -12.46 -25.94 22.59
CA THR A 333 -11.52 -26.35 21.54
C THR A 333 -10.61 -25.21 21.15
N MET A 334 -9.48 -25.52 20.52
CA MET A 334 -8.60 -24.52 19.98
C MET A 334 -8.07 -24.87 18.59
N ASP A 335 -7.86 -23.83 17.79
CA ASP A 335 -7.19 -23.88 16.50
C ASP A 335 -5.88 -23.10 16.59
N LEU A 336 -4.77 -23.76 16.30
CA LEU A 336 -3.44 -23.18 16.37
C LEU A 336 -2.80 -23.17 14.99
N THR A 337 -2.26 -22.02 14.59
CA THR A 337 -1.36 -21.93 13.43
C THR A 337 0.06 -21.85 13.95
N LEU A 338 0.92 -22.75 13.47
CA LEU A 338 2.26 -22.96 14.00
C LEU A 338 3.34 -22.78 12.92
N ALA A 339 4.50 -22.32 13.36
CA ALA A 339 5.70 -22.20 12.53
C ALA A 339 6.95 -22.70 13.26
N LYS A 340 7.94 -23.22 12.52
CA LYS A 340 9.24 -23.60 13.12
C LYS A 340 10.02 -22.38 13.64
N THR A 341 9.78 -21.21 13.06
CA THR A 341 10.50 -19.98 13.40
C THR A 341 9.52 -18.85 13.74
N TRP A 342 9.87 -18.07 14.77
CA TRP A 342 9.22 -16.79 15.02
C TRP A 342 9.76 -15.75 14.04
N ALA A 343 9.04 -15.56 12.93
CA ALA A 343 9.32 -14.51 11.94
C ALA A 343 8.16 -13.52 11.89
N LEU A 344 8.45 -12.27 12.23
CA LEU A 344 7.57 -11.12 11.99
C LEU A 344 7.77 -10.66 10.54
N ASP A 345 6.69 -10.42 9.80
CA ASP A 345 6.75 -9.87 8.44
C ASP A 345 6.35 -8.39 8.53
N VAL A 346 7.30 -7.55 8.92
CA VAL A 346 7.08 -6.11 9.10
C VAL A 346 7.75 -5.38 7.95
N SER A 347 7.04 -4.41 7.36
CA SER A 347 7.64 -3.52 6.36
C SER A 347 8.78 -2.74 7.00
N ASN A 348 9.90 -2.61 6.27
CA ASN A 348 11.02 -1.83 6.80
C ASN A 348 10.64 -0.35 6.84
N TYR A 349 11.21 0.37 7.81
CA TYR A 349 11.07 1.81 7.87
C TYR A 349 11.64 2.45 6.61
N GLU A 350 10.77 3.14 5.89
CA GLU A 350 11.17 4.14 4.90
C GLU A 350 10.98 5.51 5.54
N PRO A 351 12.02 6.38 5.58
CA PRO A 351 11.87 7.78 5.87
C PRO A 351 10.76 8.33 4.98
N PRO A 352 9.92 9.23 5.53
CA PRO A 352 8.98 9.93 4.69
C PRO A 352 9.81 10.65 3.64
N SER A 353 9.33 10.63 2.39
CA SER A 353 9.88 11.55 1.41
C SER A 353 9.89 12.93 2.05
N GLU A 354 11.07 13.55 2.12
CA GLU A 354 11.10 15.00 2.31
C GLU A 354 10.19 15.61 1.24
N PRO A 355 9.61 16.80 1.45
CA PRO A 355 9.10 17.57 0.31
C PRO A 355 10.27 17.76 -0.65
N SER A 356 10.45 16.80 -1.56
CA SER A 356 11.48 16.82 -2.55
C SER A 356 11.00 17.83 -3.57
N ASN A 357 11.76 18.90 -3.72
CA ASN A 357 11.70 19.74 -4.91
C ASN A 357 12.07 18.94 -6.18
N ASN A 358 12.36 17.64 -6.06
CA ASN A 358 12.50 16.69 -7.15
C ASN A 358 11.32 15.73 -7.16
N VAL A 359 10.28 16.13 -7.89
CA VAL A 359 9.28 15.22 -8.43
C VAL A 359 9.94 14.50 -9.61
N ALA A 360 10.00 13.17 -9.56
CA ALA A 360 10.20 12.36 -10.76
C ALA A 360 9.16 12.79 -11.79
N THR A 361 9.63 13.30 -12.93
CA THR A 361 8.81 13.67 -14.08
C THR A 361 7.95 12.46 -14.47
N PRO A 362 6.61 12.55 -14.40
CA PRO A 362 5.76 11.53 -15.01
C PRO A 362 6.05 11.53 -16.51
N THR A 363 6.47 10.39 -17.05
CA THR A 363 6.58 10.21 -18.50
C THR A 363 5.20 10.33 -19.11
N GLY A 364 5.08 11.17 -20.14
CA GLY A 364 3.84 11.66 -20.71
C GLY A 364 2.74 10.63 -20.91
N SER A 365 1.66 10.79 -20.16
CA SER A 365 0.27 10.49 -20.56
C SER A 365 -0.76 11.02 -19.54
N ASP A 366 -0.34 11.54 -18.39
CA ASP A 366 -1.23 11.80 -17.24
C ASP A 366 -1.86 13.20 -17.13
N ALA A 367 -1.87 14.02 -18.20
CA ALA A 367 -2.22 15.44 -18.04
C ALA A 367 -3.10 16.02 -19.15
N ALA A 368 -4.40 15.70 -19.09
CA ALA A 368 -5.45 16.57 -19.63
C ALA A 368 -6.75 16.41 -18.81
N ILE A 369 -7.33 17.53 -18.35
CA ILE A 369 -8.69 17.53 -17.80
C ILE A 369 -9.61 17.16 -18.97
N GLY A 370 -10.40 16.10 -18.79
CA GLY A 370 -11.32 15.61 -19.80
C GLY A 370 -10.80 14.49 -20.72
N THR A 371 -9.64 13.90 -20.41
CA THR A 371 -9.31 12.55 -20.91
C THR A 371 -9.77 11.50 -19.89
N LYS A 372 -10.23 10.34 -20.41
CA LYS A 372 -10.58 9.17 -19.60
C LYS A 372 -9.35 8.79 -18.77
N ALA A 373 -9.44 8.91 -17.45
CA ALA A 373 -8.35 8.49 -16.57
C ALA A 373 -8.03 7.01 -16.83
N PRO A 374 -6.76 6.58 -16.75
CA PRO A 374 -6.49 5.16 -16.59
C PRO A 374 -7.30 4.67 -15.39
N PHE A 375 -8.19 3.71 -15.60
CA PHE A 375 -9.18 3.35 -14.58
C PHE A 375 -8.49 2.96 -13.27
N LYS A 376 -7.32 2.33 -13.32
CA LYS A 376 -6.42 2.04 -12.20
C LYS A 376 -6.14 3.23 -11.25
N ASP A 377 -6.13 4.45 -11.75
CA ASP A 377 -5.83 5.66 -10.95
C ASP A 377 -7.09 6.19 -10.26
N LEU A 378 -8.26 6.00 -10.86
CA LEU A 378 -9.55 6.21 -10.20
C LEU A 378 -9.73 5.20 -9.07
N THR A 379 -9.28 3.97 -9.29
CA THR A 379 -9.49 2.87 -8.35
C THR A 379 -8.54 2.99 -7.16
N ALA A 380 -7.34 3.55 -7.31
CA ALA A 380 -6.48 3.91 -6.19
C ALA A 380 -7.15 4.89 -5.20
N PHE A 381 -7.89 5.89 -5.71
CA PHE A 381 -8.68 6.80 -4.87
C PHE A 381 -9.75 6.03 -4.09
N VAL A 382 -10.51 5.18 -4.79
CA VAL A 382 -11.56 4.36 -4.19
C VAL A 382 -11.00 3.36 -3.17
N ARG A 383 -9.87 2.70 -3.47
CA ARG A 383 -9.20 1.70 -2.63
C ARG A 383 -8.89 2.23 -1.24
N LYS A 384 -8.48 3.50 -1.13
CA LYS A 384 -8.20 4.18 0.14
C LYS A 384 -9.41 4.17 1.07
N TYR A 385 -10.62 4.33 0.50
CA TYR A 385 -11.87 4.49 1.25
C TYR A 385 -12.69 3.21 1.36
N GLU A 386 -12.58 2.30 0.38
CA GLU A 386 -13.31 1.03 0.41
C GLU A 386 -12.54 -0.07 1.14
N THR A 387 -11.20 -0.14 1.01
CA THR A 387 -10.43 -1.26 1.57
C THR A 387 -9.32 -0.85 2.53
N SER A 388 -9.22 0.44 2.90
CA SER A 388 -8.07 0.97 3.65
C SER A 388 -6.73 0.59 3.02
N ASN A 389 -6.68 0.55 1.68
CA ASN A 389 -5.55 0.08 0.87
C ASN A 389 -5.30 -1.44 0.84
N ALA A 390 -6.20 -2.30 1.30
CA ALA A 390 -6.01 -3.76 1.19
C ALA A 390 -6.18 -4.32 -0.24
N GLY A 391 -7.00 -3.70 -1.11
CA GLY A 391 -7.16 -4.12 -2.52
C GLY A 391 -7.86 -5.48 -2.70
N SER A 392 -7.50 -6.26 -3.72
CA SER A 392 -8.17 -7.51 -4.11
C SER A 392 -8.19 -8.63 -3.06
N THR A 393 -7.26 -8.59 -2.10
CA THR A 393 -7.19 -9.52 -0.98
C THR A 393 -8.07 -9.11 0.19
N SER A 394 -8.71 -7.94 0.12
CA SER A 394 -9.58 -7.42 1.16
C SER A 394 -10.82 -8.30 1.30
N ILE A 395 -10.98 -8.93 2.45
CA ILE A 395 -12.20 -9.65 2.81
C ILE A 395 -12.61 -9.12 4.18
N TYR A 396 -13.80 -8.53 4.22
CA TYR A 396 -14.35 -7.92 5.41
C TYR A 396 -15.77 -8.44 5.63
N ASN A 397 -16.17 -8.66 6.87
CA ASN A 397 -17.54 -9.05 7.16
C ASN A 397 -18.35 -7.83 7.59
N ASP A 398 -19.11 -7.23 6.66
CA ASP A 398 -20.11 -6.20 6.99
C ASP A 398 -21.44 -6.87 7.33
N ARG A 399 -21.48 -7.35 8.56
CA ARG A 399 -22.57 -8.09 9.15
C ARG A 399 -23.89 -7.28 9.19
N LYS A 400 -23.82 -5.95 9.13
CA LYS A 400 -24.99 -5.04 9.24
C LYS A 400 -25.66 -4.67 7.91
N TYR A 401 -24.92 -4.57 6.79
CA TYR A 401 -25.50 -4.08 5.52
C TYR A 401 -25.22 -4.96 4.30
N GLY A 402 -24.22 -5.86 4.32
CA GLY A 402 -23.72 -6.49 3.10
C GLY A 402 -23.29 -7.96 3.18
N GLY A 403 -23.20 -8.57 4.37
CA GLY A 403 -22.55 -9.87 4.54
C GLY A 403 -21.04 -9.77 4.33
N MET A 404 -20.43 -10.85 3.83
CA MET A 404 -19.01 -10.85 3.47
C MET A 404 -18.77 -9.96 2.24
N SER A 405 -17.93 -8.95 2.40
CA SER A 405 -17.46 -8.04 1.36
C SER A 405 -16.12 -8.49 0.82
N TYR A 406 -16.01 -8.56 -0.51
CA TYR A 406 -14.86 -9.12 -1.20
C TYR A 406 -14.15 -8.12 -2.10
N GLY A 407 -12.82 -8.20 -2.06
CA GLY A 407 -11.94 -7.61 -3.05
C GLY A 407 -11.86 -6.09 -3.05
N TYR A 408 -11.36 -5.58 -4.16
CA TYR A 408 -10.88 -4.20 -4.33
C TYR A 408 -11.98 -3.15 -4.07
N TYR A 409 -13.24 -3.53 -4.32
CA TYR A 409 -14.41 -2.66 -4.19
C TYR A 409 -15.41 -3.10 -3.12
N GLN A 410 -15.01 -4.03 -2.24
CA GLN A 410 -15.86 -4.52 -1.16
C GLN A 410 -17.23 -5.03 -1.65
N MET A 411 -17.21 -5.95 -2.63
CA MET A 411 -18.40 -6.56 -3.21
C MET A 411 -19.15 -7.35 -2.14
N ALA A 412 -20.28 -6.82 -1.68
CA ALA A 412 -21.10 -7.37 -0.62
C ALA A 412 -21.84 -8.65 -1.04
N SER A 413 -21.69 -9.74 -0.30
CA SER A 413 -22.27 -11.05 -0.63
C SER A 413 -23.79 -11.11 -0.52
N ARG A 414 -24.40 -10.39 0.44
CA ARG A 414 -25.87 -10.28 0.56
C ARG A 414 -26.49 -9.52 -0.61
N ALA A 415 -25.73 -8.64 -1.27
CA ALA A 415 -26.17 -7.97 -2.50
C ALA A 415 -26.02 -8.85 -3.77
N GLY A 416 -25.46 -10.06 -3.62
CA GLY A 416 -25.20 -10.97 -4.74
C GLY A 416 -24.07 -10.53 -5.67
N THR A 417 -23.31 -9.49 -5.30
CA THR A 417 -22.31 -8.86 -6.17
C THR A 417 -21.11 -9.78 -6.47
N PRO A 418 -20.52 -10.51 -5.50
CA PRO A 418 -19.48 -11.50 -5.79
C PRO A 418 -19.93 -12.59 -6.78
N GLN A 419 -21.18 -13.05 -6.66
CA GLN A 419 -21.76 -14.07 -7.54
C GLN A 419 -21.91 -13.54 -8.97
N LYS A 420 -22.38 -12.29 -9.13
CA LYS A 420 -22.47 -11.62 -10.42
C LYS A 420 -21.09 -11.38 -11.04
N PHE A 421 -20.12 -10.97 -10.23
CA PHE A 421 -18.74 -10.82 -10.67
C PHE A 421 -18.18 -12.14 -11.21
N VAL A 422 -18.26 -13.22 -10.44
CA VAL A 422 -17.77 -14.55 -10.83
C VAL A 422 -18.45 -15.04 -12.11
N ARG A 423 -19.78 -14.96 -12.21
CA ARG A 423 -20.49 -15.33 -13.45
C ARG A 423 -20.03 -14.53 -14.66
N GLY A 424 -19.69 -13.25 -14.45
CA GLY A 424 -19.17 -12.36 -15.48
C GLY A 424 -17.75 -12.64 -15.95
N LEU A 425 -17.04 -13.60 -15.33
CA LEU A 425 -15.70 -14.04 -15.72
C LEU A 425 -15.72 -15.13 -16.81
N SER A 426 -16.83 -15.85 -16.96
CA SER A 426 -16.98 -16.87 -18.01
C SER A 426 -16.74 -16.27 -19.39
N GLY A 427 -15.86 -16.88 -20.18
CA GLY A 427 -15.44 -16.41 -21.50
C GLY A 427 -14.48 -15.21 -21.48
N LYS A 428 -14.08 -14.72 -20.30
CA LYS A 428 -13.06 -13.66 -20.14
C LYS A 428 -11.80 -14.18 -19.47
N ASP A 429 -11.97 -15.03 -18.46
CA ASP A 429 -10.88 -15.68 -17.75
C ASP A 429 -11.39 -17.01 -17.17
N ASP A 430 -11.42 -18.03 -18.02
CA ASP A 430 -12.03 -19.32 -17.69
C ASP A 430 -11.31 -20.03 -16.54
N GLU A 431 -9.99 -19.85 -16.42
CA GLU A 431 -9.20 -20.41 -15.32
C GLU A 431 -9.64 -19.84 -13.96
N ILE A 432 -9.79 -18.52 -13.84
CA ILE A 432 -10.24 -17.88 -12.61
C ILE A 432 -11.74 -18.15 -12.38
N TYR A 433 -12.53 -18.13 -13.46
CA TYR A 433 -13.94 -18.45 -13.44
C TYR A 433 -14.19 -19.83 -12.84
N GLU A 434 -13.58 -20.89 -13.37
CA GLU A 434 -13.77 -22.27 -12.91
C GLU A 434 -13.44 -22.42 -11.42
N ARG A 435 -12.32 -21.83 -10.98
CA ARG A 435 -11.91 -21.89 -9.57
C ARG A 435 -12.94 -21.27 -8.63
N LEU A 436 -13.41 -20.07 -8.96
CA LEU A 436 -14.38 -19.36 -8.12
C LEU A 436 -15.78 -19.94 -8.26
N ALA A 437 -16.19 -20.34 -9.46
CA ALA A 437 -17.51 -20.93 -9.76
C ALA A 437 -17.70 -22.27 -9.06
N ASN A 438 -16.68 -23.14 -9.03
CA ASN A 438 -16.70 -24.40 -8.30
C ASN A 438 -16.94 -24.22 -6.78
N LYS A 439 -16.46 -23.10 -6.22
CA LYS A 439 -16.68 -22.72 -4.82
C LYS A 439 -17.95 -21.90 -4.59
N LEU A 440 -18.65 -21.53 -5.65
CA LEU A 440 -19.92 -20.81 -5.63
C LEU A 440 -21.11 -21.77 -5.66
N SER A 441 -20.99 -22.90 -6.37
CA SER A 441 -22.03 -23.93 -6.52
C SER A 441 -22.17 -24.88 -5.31
N SER A 442 -21.20 -24.85 -4.39
CA SER A 442 -21.09 -25.78 -3.25
C SER A 442 -21.50 -25.19 -1.89
N VAL A 443 -22.02 -23.96 -1.84
CA VAL A 443 -22.37 -23.27 -0.58
C VAL A 443 -23.64 -22.43 -0.70
N SER A 444 -24.53 -22.51 0.30
CA SER A 444 -25.75 -21.70 0.42
C SER A 444 -25.49 -20.26 0.86
N GLN A 445 -24.28 -19.97 1.35
CA GLN A 445 -23.82 -18.63 1.71
C GLN A 445 -22.38 -18.45 1.22
N VAL A 446 -22.10 -17.31 0.58
CA VAL A 446 -20.75 -16.93 0.15
C VAL A 446 -19.90 -16.60 1.39
N ASN A 447 -19.30 -17.64 1.97
CA ASN A 447 -18.48 -17.58 3.18
C ASN A 447 -17.32 -18.61 3.09
N GLY A 448 -16.52 -18.74 4.16
CA GLY A 448 -15.59 -19.87 4.40
C GLY A 448 -14.76 -20.33 3.19
N ALA A 449 -15.22 -21.37 2.49
CA ALA A 449 -14.55 -21.96 1.34
C ALA A 449 -14.41 -20.99 0.16
N PHE A 450 -15.45 -20.21 -0.13
CA PHE A 450 -15.38 -19.19 -1.18
C PHE A 450 -14.44 -18.05 -0.77
N ALA A 451 -14.45 -17.64 0.50
CA ALA A 451 -13.53 -16.59 0.97
C ALA A 451 -12.07 -17.01 0.89
N LYS A 452 -11.78 -18.28 1.23
CA LYS A 452 -10.45 -18.86 1.09
C LYS A 452 -10.01 -18.92 -0.38
N GLU A 453 -10.91 -19.32 -1.27
CA GLU A 453 -10.60 -19.38 -2.71
C GLU A 453 -10.45 -17.99 -3.33
N TRP A 454 -11.29 -17.03 -2.95
CA TRP A 454 -11.15 -15.63 -3.35
C TRP A 454 -9.78 -15.08 -2.96
N LEU A 455 -9.36 -15.29 -1.71
CA LEU A 455 -8.05 -14.87 -1.24
C LEU A 455 -6.92 -15.57 -2.02
N ALA A 456 -7.05 -16.88 -2.25
CA ALA A 456 -6.08 -17.65 -3.01
C ALA A 456 -5.96 -17.15 -4.47
N VAL A 457 -7.08 -16.85 -5.12
CA VAL A 457 -7.13 -16.27 -6.47
C VAL A 457 -6.50 -14.88 -6.48
N ALA A 458 -6.87 -14.00 -5.55
CA ALA A 458 -6.31 -12.66 -5.46
C ALA A 458 -4.79 -12.66 -5.22
N GLN A 459 -4.29 -13.58 -4.38
CA GLN A 459 -2.86 -13.72 -4.09
C GLN A 459 -2.09 -14.36 -5.26
N ARG A 460 -2.68 -15.35 -5.92
CA ARG A 460 -2.06 -16.09 -7.03
C ARG A 460 -1.99 -15.25 -8.31
N TYR A 461 -3.09 -14.60 -8.69
CA TYR A 461 -3.21 -13.93 -9.98
C TYR A 461 -2.98 -12.41 -9.91
N LYS A 462 -2.93 -11.82 -8.70
CA LYS A 462 -2.49 -10.43 -8.43
C LYS A 462 -3.12 -9.41 -9.39
N SER A 463 -2.32 -8.78 -10.25
CA SER A 463 -2.77 -7.74 -11.19
C SER A 463 -3.80 -8.27 -12.18
N ARG A 464 -3.67 -9.52 -12.65
CA ARG A 464 -4.65 -10.15 -13.55
C ARG A 464 -6.05 -10.20 -12.90
N PHE A 465 -6.13 -10.59 -11.63
CA PHE A 465 -7.41 -10.59 -10.89
C PHE A 465 -7.90 -9.17 -10.57
N THR A 466 -6.97 -8.27 -10.21
CA THR A 466 -7.28 -6.86 -9.98
C THR A 466 -7.87 -6.20 -11.23
N ASP A 467 -7.36 -6.52 -12.41
CA ASP A 467 -7.84 -5.99 -13.69
C ASP A 467 -9.24 -6.51 -14.05
N LEU A 468 -9.57 -7.74 -13.66
CA LEU A 468 -10.92 -8.28 -13.80
C LEU A 468 -11.92 -7.56 -12.89
N GLU A 469 -11.55 -7.30 -11.63
CA GLU A 469 -12.37 -6.50 -10.71
C GLU A 469 -12.54 -5.07 -11.24
N HIS A 470 -11.47 -4.47 -11.77
CA HIS A 470 -11.51 -3.16 -12.43
C HIS A 470 -12.50 -3.14 -13.61
N ALA A 471 -12.41 -4.11 -14.52
CA ALA A 471 -13.31 -4.21 -15.67
C ALA A 471 -14.78 -4.36 -15.23
N TYR A 472 -15.04 -5.16 -14.19
CA TYR A 472 -16.36 -5.31 -13.61
C TYR A 472 -16.88 -4.01 -13.02
N ALA A 473 -16.10 -3.33 -12.18
CA ALA A 473 -16.53 -2.09 -11.54
C ALA A 473 -16.80 -0.96 -12.54
N TYR A 474 -16.01 -0.90 -13.62
CA TYR A 474 -16.24 0.02 -14.72
C TYR A 474 -17.61 -0.23 -15.38
N LYS A 475 -17.91 -1.49 -15.71
CA LYS A 475 -19.14 -1.87 -16.43
C LYS A 475 -20.40 -1.74 -15.58
N GLU A 476 -20.33 -2.12 -14.31
CA GLU A 476 -21.52 -2.21 -13.45
C GLU A 476 -21.83 -0.93 -12.67
N TYR A 477 -20.82 -0.14 -12.31
CA TYR A 477 -21.03 1.09 -11.51
C TYR A 477 -20.73 2.34 -12.30
N TYR A 478 -19.54 2.43 -12.89
CA TYR A 478 -19.07 3.69 -13.48
C TYR A 478 -19.83 4.07 -14.75
N GLN A 479 -19.90 3.15 -15.71
CA GLN A 479 -20.53 3.39 -17.01
C GLN A 479 -22.03 3.72 -16.88
N PRO A 480 -22.86 2.97 -16.13
CA PRO A 480 -24.27 3.29 -16.01
C PRO A 480 -24.52 4.61 -15.27
N ALA A 481 -23.71 4.93 -14.25
CA ALA A 481 -23.82 6.21 -13.55
C ALA A 481 -23.48 7.38 -14.47
N ARG A 482 -22.40 7.27 -15.25
CA ARG A 482 -21.99 8.27 -16.25
C ARG A 482 -23.07 8.46 -17.31
N ASP A 483 -23.59 7.38 -17.87
CA ASP A 483 -24.61 7.41 -18.93
C ASP A 483 -25.91 8.05 -18.41
N GLY A 484 -26.31 7.73 -17.17
CA GLY A 484 -27.47 8.33 -16.53
C GLY A 484 -27.32 9.82 -16.25
N ILE A 485 -26.14 10.27 -15.81
CA ILE A 485 -25.85 11.70 -15.62
C ILE A 485 -25.86 12.44 -16.95
N LEU A 486 -25.20 11.88 -17.97
CA LEU A 486 -25.16 12.45 -19.33
C LEU A 486 -26.58 12.64 -19.88
N ARG A 487 -27.46 11.64 -19.72
CA ARG A 487 -28.85 11.72 -20.18
C ARG A 487 -29.67 12.81 -19.46
N ARG A 488 -29.41 13.06 -18.17
CA ARG A 488 -30.18 14.03 -17.37
C ARG A 488 -29.67 15.47 -17.46
N THR A 489 -28.37 15.64 -17.64
CA THR A 489 -27.71 16.95 -17.50
C THR A 489 -27.01 17.42 -18.78
N GLY A 490 -26.84 16.51 -19.74
CA GLY A 490 -26.04 16.75 -20.96
C GLY A 490 -24.53 16.75 -20.72
N ILE A 491 -24.03 16.55 -19.49
CA ILE A 491 -22.59 16.54 -19.20
C ILE A 491 -22.03 15.12 -19.17
N ASP A 492 -20.98 14.89 -19.96
CA ASP A 492 -20.19 13.66 -19.85
C ASP A 492 -19.13 13.82 -18.77
N VAL A 493 -19.26 13.08 -17.67
CA VAL A 493 -18.28 13.11 -16.56
C VAL A 493 -16.88 12.65 -17.00
N ASN A 494 -16.76 11.84 -18.06
CA ASN A 494 -15.45 11.47 -18.61
C ASN A 494 -14.70 12.68 -19.21
N LYS A 495 -15.43 13.75 -19.56
CA LYS A 495 -14.85 15.00 -20.05
C LYS A 495 -14.53 15.99 -18.91
N ARG A 496 -14.66 15.56 -17.64
CA ARG A 496 -14.30 16.33 -16.44
C ARG A 496 -12.99 15.82 -15.83
N SER A 497 -12.51 16.48 -14.79
CA SER A 497 -11.28 16.08 -14.08
C SER A 497 -11.33 14.63 -13.58
N TRP A 498 -10.17 14.02 -13.36
CA TRP A 498 -10.14 12.67 -12.77
C TRP A 498 -10.65 12.70 -11.33
N ALA A 499 -10.56 13.83 -10.62
CA ALA A 499 -11.22 14.02 -9.34
C ALA A 499 -12.75 13.85 -9.46
N MET A 500 -13.38 14.39 -10.50
CA MET A 500 -14.81 14.19 -10.77
C MET A 500 -15.13 12.74 -11.15
N GLN A 501 -14.29 12.11 -11.97
CA GLN A 501 -14.44 10.69 -12.35
C GLN A 501 -14.27 9.77 -11.12
N ALA A 502 -13.31 10.06 -10.23
CA ALA A 502 -13.06 9.28 -9.01
C ALA A 502 -14.19 9.47 -7.98
N ALA A 503 -14.69 10.70 -7.82
CA ALA A 503 -15.86 10.97 -6.99
C ALA A 503 -17.11 10.26 -7.52
N LEU A 504 -17.28 10.17 -8.85
CA LEU A 504 -18.38 9.43 -9.47
C LEU A 504 -18.28 7.94 -9.16
N LEU A 505 -17.12 7.34 -9.41
CA LEU A 505 -16.87 5.92 -9.14
C LEU A 505 -17.09 5.59 -7.65
N SER A 506 -16.52 6.38 -6.75
CA SER A 506 -16.68 6.22 -5.30
C SER A 506 -18.16 6.32 -4.89
N THR A 507 -18.88 7.32 -5.40
CA THR A 507 -20.30 7.50 -5.06
C THR A 507 -21.16 6.36 -5.61
N ALA A 508 -20.87 5.88 -6.82
CA ALA A 508 -21.58 4.77 -7.45
C ALA A 508 -21.33 3.43 -6.73
N ILE A 509 -20.12 3.20 -6.22
CA ILE A 509 -19.81 2.02 -5.41
C ILE A 509 -20.49 2.10 -4.04
N GLN A 510 -20.43 3.27 -3.40
CA GLN A 510 -20.93 3.44 -2.04
C GLN A 510 -22.47 3.44 -1.94
N PHE A 511 -23.16 3.98 -2.95
CA PHE A 511 -24.63 4.15 -2.91
C PHE A 511 -25.38 3.55 -4.10
N GLY A 512 -24.68 2.84 -5.00
CA GLY A 512 -25.22 2.41 -6.28
C GLY A 512 -25.34 3.55 -7.30
N THR A 513 -25.72 3.18 -8.52
CA THR A 513 -25.91 4.09 -9.65
C THR A 513 -27.17 4.96 -9.47
N GLY A 514 -28.25 4.38 -8.95
CA GLY A 514 -29.57 5.00 -8.84
C GLY A 514 -30.31 5.06 -10.17
N SER A 515 -31.48 5.70 -10.19
CA SER A 515 -32.30 5.94 -11.40
C SER A 515 -32.70 7.42 -11.52
N SER A 516 -33.38 7.78 -12.60
CA SER A 516 -33.95 9.13 -12.78
C SER A 516 -34.99 9.51 -11.72
N THR A 517 -35.62 8.52 -11.08
CA THR A 517 -36.68 8.67 -10.06
C THR A 517 -36.20 8.43 -8.62
N SER A 518 -35.00 7.88 -8.43
CA SER A 518 -34.48 7.56 -7.09
C SER A 518 -33.97 8.81 -6.35
N ALA A 519 -34.25 8.88 -5.04
CA ALA A 519 -33.69 9.88 -4.13
C ALA A 519 -32.25 9.54 -3.68
N LYS A 520 -31.70 8.37 -4.04
CA LYS A 520 -30.37 7.88 -3.63
C LYS A 520 -29.60 7.33 -4.83
N GLY A 521 -28.27 7.43 -4.80
CA GLY A 521 -27.35 6.93 -5.84
C GLY A 521 -26.59 8.04 -6.58
N ALA A 522 -25.59 7.63 -7.37
CA ALA A 522 -24.70 8.57 -8.06
C ALA A 522 -25.43 9.51 -9.04
N ILE A 523 -26.38 8.98 -9.82
CA ILE A 523 -27.14 9.75 -10.82
C ILE A 523 -27.88 10.94 -10.18
N PRO A 524 -28.75 10.76 -9.16
CA PRO A 524 -29.43 11.90 -8.55
C PRO A 524 -28.49 12.85 -7.81
N ILE A 525 -27.45 12.36 -7.11
CA ILE A 525 -26.49 13.23 -6.39
C ILE A 525 -25.75 14.16 -7.35
N PHE A 526 -25.22 13.62 -8.46
CA PHE A 526 -24.50 14.42 -9.45
C PHE A 526 -25.43 15.32 -10.25
N SER A 527 -26.61 14.81 -10.64
CA SER A 527 -27.54 15.58 -11.49
C SER A 527 -28.18 16.75 -10.75
N LEU A 528 -28.55 16.58 -9.47
CA LEU A 528 -29.20 17.64 -8.67
C LEU A 528 -28.24 18.72 -8.21
N THR A 529 -26.94 18.43 -8.14
CA THR A 529 -25.90 19.39 -7.76
C THR A 529 -25.27 20.08 -8.96
N TYR A 530 -25.58 19.64 -10.17
CA TYR A 530 -25.05 20.22 -11.39
C TYR A 530 -25.76 21.52 -11.75
N LYS A 531 -24.97 22.52 -12.15
CA LYS A 531 -25.43 23.75 -12.78
C LYS A 531 -24.62 23.97 -14.05
N LYS A 532 -25.25 24.44 -15.13
CA LYS A 532 -24.54 24.75 -16.39
C LYS A 532 -23.40 25.72 -16.09
N GLY A 533 -22.18 25.39 -16.54
CA GLY A 533 -20.98 26.21 -16.32
C GLY A 533 -20.30 26.05 -14.94
N ILE A 534 -20.79 25.16 -14.07
CA ILE A 534 -20.16 24.90 -12.76
C ILE A 534 -18.71 24.41 -12.92
N SER A 535 -17.80 24.89 -12.08
CA SER A 535 -16.41 24.40 -12.01
C SER A 535 -16.33 23.07 -11.26
N ASP A 536 -15.31 22.25 -11.55
CA ASP A 536 -15.13 20.96 -10.88
C ASP A 536 -14.92 21.10 -9.36
N ASP A 537 -14.21 22.12 -8.88
CA ASP A 537 -14.07 22.37 -7.42
C ASP A 537 -15.43 22.65 -6.77
N THR A 538 -16.22 23.54 -7.38
CA THR A 538 -17.55 23.90 -6.85
C THR A 538 -18.50 22.71 -6.92
N TRP A 539 -18.46 21.95 -8.01
CA TRP A 539 -19.33 20.78 -8.18
C TRP A 539 -18.96 19.65 -7.23
N LEU A 540 -17.66 19.37 -7.01
CA LEU A 540 -17.21 18.44 -5.97
C LEU A 540 -17.74 18.86 -4.60
N ARG A 541 -17.56 20.13 -4.21
CA ARG A 541 -18.08 20.63 -2.92
C ARG A 541 -19.59 20.46 -2.79
N ALA A 542 -20.35 20.73 -3.86
CA ALA A 542 -21.80 20.55 -3.88
C ALA A 542 -22.19 19.07 -3.76
N ILE A 543 -21.50 18.17 -4.47
CA ILE A 543 -21.69 16.72 -4.39
C ILE A 543 -21.44 16.22 -2.96
N TYR A 544 -20.33 16.62 -2.33
CA TYR A 544 -20.00 16.17 -0.97
C TYR A 544 -20.87 16.82 0.10
N ALA A 545 -21.35 18.04 -0.10
CA ALA A 545 -22.36 18.65 0.75
C ALA A 545 -23.70 17.90 0.66
N ASP A 546 -24.14 17.54 -0.54
CA ASP A 546 -25.36 16.75 -0.76
C ASP A 546 -25.22 15.32 -0.21
N LYS A 547 -24.06 14.66 -0.39
CA LYS A 547 -23.72 13.38 0.26
C LYS A 547 -23.84 13.50 1.78
N THR A 548 -23.27 14.54 2.38
CA THR A 548 -23.30 14.77 3.84
C THR A 548 -24.72 15.01 4.34
N ARG A 549 -25.53 15.75 3.58
CA ARG A 549 -26.95 16.00 3.90
C ARG A 549 -27.77 14.72 3.84
N ARG A 550 -27.56 13.87 2.83
CA ARG A 550 -28.30 12.61 2.65
C ARG A 550 -27.82 11.49 3.58
N PHE A 551 -26.54 11.50 3.96
CA PHE A 551 -25.90 10.45 4.74
C PHE A 551 -25.00 11.05 5.85
N PRO A 552 -25.60 11.63 6.89
CA PRO A 552 -24.85 12.35 7.94
C PRO A 552 -23.90 11.45 8.75
N VAL A 553 -24.17 10.13 8.81
CA VAL A 553 -23.34 9.15 9.53
C VAL A 553 -21.94 9.02 8.91
N THR A 554 -21.79 9.26 7.60
CA THR A 554 -20.52 9.17 6.87
C THR A 554 -19.84 10.53 6.66
N ARG A 555 -20.27 11.59 7.38
CA ARG A 555 -19.76 12.96 7.19
C ARG A 555 -18.23 13.07 7.27
N THR A 556 -17.61 12.35 8.20
CA THR A 556 -16.15 12.42 8.40
C THR A 556 -15.42 11.76 7.24
N ARG A 557 -15.95 10.65 6.72
CA ARG A 557 -15.44 10.00 5.50
C ARG A 557 -15.56 10.95 4.31
N PHE A 558 -16.68 11.64 4.15
CA PHE A 558 -16.90 12.59 3.05
C PHE A 558 -16.01 13.82 3.12
N ALA A 559 -15.72 14.34 4.32
CA ALA A 559 -14.77 15.43 4.48
C ALA A 559 -13.37 15.04 4.01
N ASN A 560 -12.94 13.82 4.32
CA ASN A 560 -11.66 13.27 3.89
C ASN A 560 -11.63 13.00 2.37
N GLU A 561 -12.69 12.35 1.84
CA GLU A 561 -12.83 12.11 0.39
C GLU A 561 -12.83 13.41 -0.41
N LEU A 562 -13.53 14.45 0.07
CA LEU A 562 -13.51 15.78 -0.54
C LEU A 562 -12.10 16.38 -0.50
N ALA A 563 -11.41 16.34 0.64
CA ALA A 563 -10.06 16.89 0.76
C ALA A 563 -9.09 16.22 -0.23
N ASP A 564 -9.15 14.90 -0.37
CA ASP A 564 -8.36 14.15 -1.34
C ASP A 564 -8.77 14.45 -2.79
N ALA A 565 -10.08 14.54 -3.08
CA ALA A 565 -10.57 14.86 -4.41
C ALA A 565 -10.13 16.28 -4.83
N ILE A 566 -10.15 17.23 -3.90
CA ILE A 566 -9.62 18.59 -4.11
C ILE A 566 -8.10 18.56 -4.28
N ALA A 567 -7.36 17.74 -3.52
CA ALA A 567 -5.92 17.58 -3.71
C ALA A 567 -5.59 16.96 -5.09
N MET A 568 -6.37 15.96 -5.52
CA MET A 568 -6.29 15.35 -6.84
C MET A 568 -6.60 16.38 -7.92
N LEU A 569 -7.68 17.14 -7.78
CA LEU A 569 -8.06 18.22 -8.69
C LEU A 569 -6.95 19.27 -8.79
N LYS A 570 -6.40 19.72 -7.66
CA LYS A 570 -5.26 20.66 -7.63
C LYS A 570 -4.02 20.07 -8.27
N LYS A 571 -3.73 18.78 -8.06
CA LYS A 571 -2.60 18.09 -8.71
C LYS A 571 -2.80 18.01 -10.21
N GLN A 572 -4.01 17.75 -10.68
CA GLN A 572 -4.35 17.74 -12.11
C GLN A 572 -4.34 19.13 -12.71
N GLN A 573 -4.88 20.13 -12.02
CA GLN A 573 -4.81 21.53 -12.43
C GLN A 573 -3.37 22.04 -12.43
N ALA A 574 -2.53 21.61 -11.49
CA ALA A 574 -1.09 21.92 -11.47
C ALA A 574 -0.34 21.16 -12.56
N ALA A 575 -0.70 19.90 -12.84
CA ALA A 575 -0.19 19.13 -13.97
C ALA A 575 -0.59 19.79 -15.29
N ILE A 576 -1.80 20.34 -15.40
CA ILE A 576 -2.27 21.13 -16.53
C ILE A 576 -1.70 22.53 -16.52
N THR A 577 -1.35 23.12 -15.39
CA THR A 577 -0.58 24.38 -15.39
C THR A 577 0.86 24.11 -15.85
N ARG A 578 1.32 22.85 -15.70
CA ARG A 578 2.59 22.33 -16.22
C ARG A 578 2.50 21.79 -17.66
N THR A 579 1.34 21.40 -18.18
CA THR A 579 1.13 20.84 -19.55
C THR A 579 0.27 21.68 -20.49
N LYS A 580 -0.52 22.61 -19.97
CA LYS A 580 -0.94 23.82 -20.69
C LYS A 580 0.37 24.58 -20.91
N PRO A 581 0.69 24.99 -22.15
CA PRO A 581 1.79 25.90 -22.34
C PRO A 581 1.53 27.07 -21.39
N THR A 582 2.54 27.46 -20.61
CA THR A 582 2.62 28.81 -20.05
C THR A 582 1.99 29.79 -21.05
N PRO A 583 1.18 30.78 -20.63
CA PRO A 583 0.87 31.87 -21.54
C PRO A 583 2.22 32.30 -22.10
N LYS A 584 2.32 32.24 -23.44
CA LYS A 584 3.50 32.55 -24.24
C LYS A 584 4.35 33.53 -23.43
N PRO A 585 5.60 33.19 -23.02
CA PRO A 585 6.48 34.22 -22.49
C PRO A 585 6.35 35.35 -23.50
N SER A 586 5.98 36.55 -23.03
CA SER A 586 5.80 37.67 -23.94
C SER A 586 6.98 37.64 -24.90
N SER A 587 6.78 37.91 -26.18
CA SER A 587 7.83 37.79 -27.21
C SER A 587 9.16 38.39 -26.75
N ALA A 588 9.15 39.36 -25.82
CA ALA A 588 10.29 39.87 -25.08
C ALA A 588 11.13 38.84 -24.26
N SER A 589 10.53 37.90 -23.51
CA SER A 589 11.26 36.96 -22.63
C SER A 589 11.97 35.82 -23.38
N LYS A 590 11.38 35.29 -24.46
CA LYS A 590 12.06 34.31 -25.35
C LYS A 590 13.18 34.98 -26.15
N THR A 591 12.98 36.23 -26.60
CA THR A 591 14.02 37.00 -27.28
C THR A 591 15.20 37.30 -26.35
N ALA A 592 14.95 37.76 -25.13
CA ALA A 592 16.00 37.99 -24.13
C ALA A 592 16.79 36.70 -23.79
N THR A 593 16.10 35.55 -23.73
CA THR A 593 16.77 34.26 -23.51
C THR A 593 17.64 33.85 -24.70
N ARG A 594 17.17 34.05 -25.94
CA ARG A 594 17.93 33.78 -27.17
C ARG A 594 19.18 34.64 -27.26
N GLU A 595 19.06 35.93 -26.96
CA GLU A 595 20.18 36.87 -26.89
C GLU A 595 21.19 36.44 -25.84
N LYS A 596 20.73 35.99 -24.66
CA LYS A 596 21.60 35.48 -23.60
C LYS A 596 22.38 34.23 -24.03
N ILE A 597 21.72 33.27 -24.70
CA ILE A 597 22.38 32.07 -25.24
C ILE A 597 23.50 32.47 -26.20
N VAL A 598 23.20 33.34 -27.17
CA VAL A 598 24.17 33.75 -28.19
C VAL A 598 25.31 34.57 -27.57
N LYS A 599 25.01 35.45 -26.62
CA LYS A 599 26.02 36.20 -25.86
C LYS A 599 26.98 35.27 -25.12
N ILE A 600 26.46 34.25 -24.43
CA ILE A 600 27.27 33.27 -23.72
C ILE A 600 28.11 32.45 -24.72
N ALA A 601 27.51 31.98 -25.82
CA ALA A 601 28.24 31.22 -26.84
C ALA A 601 29.40 32.04 -27.42
N ARG A 602 29.13 33.29 -27.83
CA ARG A 602 30.17 34.21 -28.36
C ARG A 602 31.26 34.52 -27.34
N SER A 603 30.93 34.58 -26.05
CA SER A 603 31.92 34.83 -24.98
C SER A 603 33.00 33.74 -24.84
N LYS A 604 32.78 32.58 -25.46
CA LYS A 604 33.69 31.43 -25.44
C LYS A 604 34.57 31.29 -26.68
N LYS A 605 34.36 32.14 -27.70
CA LYS A 605 35.20 32.17 -28.91
C LYS A 605 36.67 32.35 -28.54
N GLY A 606 37.53 31.50 -29.10
CA GLY A 606 38.97 31.50 -28.83
C GLY A 606 39.40 31.08 -27.41
N ARG A 607 38.47 30.74 -26.51
CA ARG A 607 38.76 30.38 -25.10
C ARG A 607 38.64 28.89 -24.79
N LEU A 608 37.96 28.13 -25.64
CA LEU A 608 37.75 26.69 -25.46
C LEU A 608 38.52 25.89 -26.50
N ARG A 609 39.08 24.74 -26.08
CA ARG A 609 39.74 23.75 -26.94
C ARG A 609 38.82 22.53 -27.11
N TYR A 610 38.90 21.88 -28.27
CA TYR A 610 38.08 20.71 -28.56
C TYR A 610 38.78 19.40 -28.18
N ASN A 611 38.06 18.51 -27.50
CA ASN A 611 38.46 17.13 -27.28
C ASN A 611 37.22 16.22 -27.29
N LEU A 612 37.25 15.19 -28.14
CA LEU A 612 36.19 14.20 -28.23
C LEU A 612 36.42 13.09 -27.18
N ALA A 613 36.16 13.38 -25.91
CA ALA A 613 36.43 12.44 -24.81
C ALA A 613 35.16 11.85 -24.14
N GLY A 614 33.96 12.33 -24.50
CA GLY A 614 32.73 11.99 -23.79
C GLY A 614 32.65 12.59 -22.37
N GLY A 615 31.43 12.83 -21.87
CA GLY A 615 31.20 13.48 -20.57
C GLY A 615 31.13 15.02 -20.64
N ASN A 616 30.93 15.70 -19.50
CA ASN A 616 30.62 17.15 -19.43
C ASN A 616 31.74 18.02 -18.80
N PRO A 617 33.00 17.96 -19.27
CA PRO A 617 34.11 18.66 -18.63
C PRO A 617 33.93 20.19 -18.54
N LEU A 618 33.26 20.84 -19.51
CA LEU A 618 33.00 22.28 -19.45
C LEU A 618 32.09 22.68 -18.28
N LEU A 619 31.14 21.81 -17.89
CA LEU A 619 30.30 22.02 -16.71
C LEU A 619 31.06 21.90 -15.39
N ASN A 620 32.21 21.23 -15.41
CA ASN A 620 33.08 21.00 -14.25
C ASN A 620 34.26 21.99 -14.21
N GLY A 621 34.23 23.05 -15.02
CA GLY A 621 35.23 24.11 -15.03
C GLY A 621 36.43 23.90 -15.97
N SER A 622 36.41 22.86 -16.82
CA SER A 622 37.42 22.67 -17.86
C SER A 622 37.29 23.72 -18.97
N ASN A 623 38.40 24.02 -19.65
CA ASN A 623 38.42 24.77 -20.91
C ASN A 623 38.49 23.85 -22.15
N VAL A 624 38.31 22.55 -21.95
CA VAL A 624 38.36 21.51 -22.98
C VAL A 624 37.05 20.72 -22.96
N GLY A 625 36.41 20.56 -24.12
CA GLY A 625 35.16 19.79 -24.27
C GLY A 625 34.81 19.48 -25.73
N ASP A 626 33.64 18.88 -25.97
CA ASP A 626 33.14 18.58 -27.31
C ASP A 626 31.95 19.48 -27.72
N CYS A 627 31.43 19.27 -28.93
CA CYS A 627 30.36 20.10 -29.48
C CYS A 627 29.03 19.99 -28.70
N SER A 628 28.68 18.82 -28.16
CA SER A 628 27.46 18.65 -27.37
C SER A 628 27.62 19.12 -25.92
N ASP A 629 28.81 19.00 -25.35
CA ASP A 629 29.15 19.57 -24.04
C ASP A 629 29.13 21.10 -24.08
N PHE A 630 29.64 21.70 -25.17
CA PHE A 630 29.55 23.14 -25.41
C PHE A 630 28.11 23.65 -25.43
N VAL A 631 27.23 22.99 -26.18
CA VAL A 631 25.81 23.36 -26.22
C VAL A 631 25.17 23.21 -24.85
N GLN A 632 25.41 22.09 -24.16
CA GLN A 632 24.88 21.86 -22.82
C GLN A 632 25.36 22.93 -21.82
N TYR A 633 26.64 23.30 -21.87
CA TYR A 633 27.23 24.36 -21.07
C TYR A 633 26.55 25.70 -21.31
N VAL A 634 26.44 26.15 -22.57
CA VAL A 634 25.86 27.46 -22.91
C VAL A 634 24.41 27.55 -22.47
N TYR A 635 23.61 26.51 -22.70
CA TYR A 635 22.20 26.48 -22.34
C TYR A 635 21.97 26.45 -20.83
N LYS A 636 22.83 25.73 -20.09
CA LYS A 636 22.78 25.73 -18.62
C LYS A 636 23.10 27.11 -18.04
N GLN A 637 24.14 27.78 -18.57
CA GLN A 637 24.52 29.14 -18.17
C GLN A 637 23.44 30.18 -18.55
N ALA A 638 22.68 29.93 -19.62
CA ALA A 638 21.56 30.78 -19.98
C ALA A 638 20.37 30.67 -18.99
N GLY A 639 20.34 29.64 -18.13
CA GLY A 639 19.29 29.42 -17.12
C GLY A 639 18.13 28.55 -17.62
N ILE A 640 18.35 27.74 -18.66
CA ILE A 640 17.32 26.89 -19.25
C ILE A 640 17.23 25.59 -18.44
N ALA A 641 16.03 25.27 -17.95
CA ALA A 641 15.79 24.12 -17.08
C ALA A 641 15.82 22.79 -17.86
N GLY A 642 16.69 21.87 -17.44
CA GLY A 642 16.90 20.56 -18.07
C GLY A 642 18.19 20.51 -18.91
N THR A 643 18.84 19.34 -18.96
CA THR A 643 20.08 19.17 -19.73
C THR A 643 19.76 18.95 -21.21
N VAL A 644 20.23 19.85 -22.08
CA VAL A 644 20.45 19.50 -23.51
C VAL A 644 21.30 18.23 -23.51
N PRO A 645 20.92 17.16 -24.23
CA PRO A 645 21.68 15.93 -24.20
C PRO A 645 23.13 16.17 -24.57
N ASN A 646 24.08 15.64 -23.78
CA ASN A 646 25.49 15.65 -24.14
C ASN A 646 25.82 14.48 -25.08
N TYR A 647 25.04 14.40 -26.17
CA TYR A 647 25.25 13.47 -27.27
C TYR A 647 24.48 13.99 -28.49
N THR A 648 25.19 14.36 -29.55
CA THR A 648 24.64 15.01 -30.73
C THR A 648 23.44 14.27 -31.37
N PRO A 649 23.46 12.92 -31.53
CA PRO A 649 22.28 12.18 -32.00
C PRO A 649 21.06 12.28 -31.05
N SER A 650 21.27 12.34 -29.73
CA SER A 650 20.17 12.55 -28.79
C SER A 650 19.57 13.96 -28.89
N ILE A 651 20.35 14.97 -29.25
CA ILE A 651 19.84 16.33 -29.51
C ILE A 651 18.88 16.29 -30.70
N TRP A 652 19.24 15.59 -31.79
CA TRP A 652 18.42 15.46 -32.99
C TRP A 652 17.10 14.70 -32.77
N GLY A 653 17.13 13.69 -31.90
CA GLY A 653 15.94 12.90 -31.54
C GLY A 653 15.01 13.58 -30.53
N LYS A 654 15.54 14.48 -29.70
CA LYS A 654 14.78 15.09 -28.58
C LYS A 654 13.99 16.33 -28.99
N TYR A 655 14.52 17.17 -29.87
CA TYR A 655 13.98 18.50 -30.14
C TYR A 655 13.23 18.59 -31.48
N THR A 656 12.28 19.53 -31.55
CA THR A 656 11.47 19.78 -32.74
C THR A 656 12.34 20.25 -33.90
N LYS A 657 12.24 19.56 -35.05
CA LYS A 657 12.96 19.93 -36.28
C LYS A 657 12.29 21.16 -36.91
N ILE A 658 13.11 22.11 -37.38
CA ILE A 658 12.62 23.35 -38.01
C ILE A 658 13.26 23.54 -39.39
N SER A 659 12.57 24.27 -40.27
CA SER A 659 13.14 24.64 -41.57
C SER A 659 14.29 25.64 -41.41
N ARG A 660 15.20 25.68 -42.39
CA ARG A 660 16.30 26.66 -42.44
C ARG A 660 15.79 28.10 -42.40
N SER A 661 14.69 28.41 -43.08
CA SER A 661 14.04 29.72 -43.08
C SER A 661 13.42 30.09 -41.73
N SER A 662 13.12 29.09 -40.89
CA SER A 662 12.56 29.28 -39.55
C SER A 662 13.63 29.40 -38.46
N ALA A 663 14.90 29.13 -38.77
CA ALA A 663 15.99 29.15 -37.81
C ALA A 663 16.26 30.57 -37.30
N ARG A 664 16.40 30.70 -35.98
CA ARG A 664 16.62 31.98 -35.29
C ARG A 664 17.81 31.87 -34.32
N PRO A 665 18.40 33.01 -33.91
CA PRO A 665 19.41 33.02 -32.85
C PRO A 665 18.97 32.20 -31.62
N GLY A 666 19.88 31.37 -31.12
CA GLY A 666 19.62 30.43 -30.04
C GLY A 666 18.89 29.14 -30.45
N ASP A 667 18.61 28.88 -31.74
CA ASP A 667 18.28 27.53 -32.21
C ASP A 667 19.57 26.71 -32.42
N LEU A 668 19.45 25.39 -32.63
CA LEU A 668 20.62 24.52 -32.89
C LEU A 668 20.66 24.10 -34.36
N VAL A 669 21.86 24.08 -34.92
CA VAL A 669 22.16 23.55 -36.26
C VAL A 669 23.00 22.29 -36.13
N LEU A 670 22.62 21.24 -36.85
CA LEU A 670 23.24 19.92 -36.77
C LEU A 670 23.84 19.52 -38.11
N PHE A 671 24.90 18.73 -38.05
CA PHE A 671 25.66 18.27 -39.22
C PHE A 671 25.88 16.76 -39.18
N SER A 672 25.88 16.10 -40.33
CA SER A 672 26.20 14.67 -40.47
C SER A 672 27.45 14.49 -41.34
N GLY A 673 28.23 13.44 -41.13
CA GLY A 673 29.45 13.17 -41.93
C GLY A 673 30.69 13.97 -41.55
N THR A 674 30.70 14.66 -40.41
CA THR A 674 31.88 15.40 -39.89
C THR A 674 32.84 14.52 -39.07
N ILE A 675 32.43 13.28 -38.78
CA ILE A 675 33.25 12.26 -38.11
C ILE A 675 33.45 11.10 -39.10
N PRO A 676 34.70 10.78 -39.49
CA PRO A 676 34.99 9.63 -40.35
C PRO A 676 34.40 8.33 -39.77
N GLY A 677 33.76 7.52 -40.62
CA GLY A 677 33.13 6.26 -40.21
C GLY A 677 31.72 6.38 -39.60
N ARG A 678 31.21 7.59 -39.35
CA ARG A 678 29.79 7.79 -38.95
C ARG A 678 28.92 7.98 -40.21
N GLY A 679 27.91 7.12 -40.37
CA GLY A 679 27.05 7.09 -41.56
C GLY A 679 26.36 8.43 -41.89
N ARG A 680 26.17 8.72 -43.19
CA ARG A 680 25.41 9.89 -43.66
C ARG A 680 23.98 9.84 -43.08
N GLY A 681 23.50 10.98 -42.57
CA GLY A 681 22.20 11.08 -41.89
C GLY A 681 22.25 10.90 -40.37
N ILE A 682 23.37 10.41 -39.80
CA ILE A 682 23.56 10.37 -38.34
C ILE A 682 24.22 11.68 -37.88
N PRO A 683 23.61 12.43 -36.94
CA PRO A 683 24.19 13.65 -36.40
C PRO A 683 25.60 13.42 -35.83
N SER A 684 26.55 14.23 -36.29
CA SER A 684 27.98 14.14 -35.99
C SER A 684 28.53 15.40 -35.33
N HIS A 685 27.92 16.56 -35.57
CA HIS A 685 28.29 17.83 -34.95
C HIS A 685 27.06 18.70 -34.67
N VAL A 686 27.17 19.64 -33.73
CA VAL A 686 26.13 20.63 -33.39
C VAL A 686 26.73 22.00 -33.12
N GLY A 687 26.04 23.05 -33.56
CA GLY A 687 26.33 24.44 -33.23
C GLY A 687 25.08 25.21 -32.80
N ILE A 688 25.28 26.39 -32.22
CA ILE A 688 24.23 27.31 -31.79
C ILE A 688 24.10 28.40 -32.83
N VAL A 689 22.93 28.55 -33.45
CA VAL A 689 22.66 29.63 -34.41
C VAL A 689 22.83 30.98 -33.72
N SER A 690 23.67 31.86 -34.28
CA SER A 690 23.96 33.18 -33.72
C SER A 690 23.33 34.33 -34.51
N GLY A 691 22.78 34.06 -35.71
CA GLY A 691 22.17 35.05 -36.60
C GLY A 691 22.88 35.13 -37.96
N ASP A 692 22.22 35.71 -38.96
CA ASP A 692 22.80 36.01 -40.28
C ASP A 692 23.46 34.82 -41.00
N GLY A 693 22.91 33.61 -40.84
CA GLY A 693 23.49 32.40 -41.43
C GLY A 693 24.71 31.86 -40.68
N ASN A 694 25.03 32.39 -39.49
CA ASN A 694 26.16 31.99 -38.66
C ASN A 694 25.73 31.14 -37.45
N MET A 695 26.67 30.30 -37.01
CA MET A 695 26.59 29.56 -35.75
C MET A 695 27.85 29.78 -34.92
N VAL A 696 27.73 29.63 -33.60
CA VAL A 696 28.87 29.38 -32.71
C VAL A 696 28.94 27.90 -32.38
N ASN A 697 30.08 27.27 -32.58
CA ASN A 697 30.30 25.87 -32.24
C ASN A 697 31.63 25.68 -31.47
N LEU A 698 31.87 24.46 -31.00
CA LEU A 698 33.17 24.01 -30.52
C LEU A 698 33.62 22.86 -31.42
N GLN A 699 34.62 23.13 -32.26
CA GLN A 699 35.18 22.20 -33.25
C GLN A 699 36.68 22.00 -33.03
N SER A 700 37.33 21.11 -33.79
CA SER A 700 38.77 20.78 -33.64
C SER A 700 39.71 21.99 -33.52
N TYR A 701 39.34 23.13 -34.10
CA TYR A 701 40.09 24.39 -34.04
C TYR A 701 39.61 25.36 -32.93
N GLY A 702 38.94 24.85 -31.90
CA GLY A 702 38.39 25.61 -30.79
C GLY A 702 37.00 26.20 -31.06
N CYS A 703 36.54 27.05 -30.14
CA CYS A 703 35.24 27.71 -30.27
C CYS A 703 35.29 28.83 -31.30
N LYS A 704 34.49 28.72 -32.36
CA LYS A 704 34.44 29.67 -33.49
C LYS A 704 33.00 30.07 -33.82
N GLU A 705 32.88 31.20 -34.51
CA GLU A 705 31.62 31.64 -35.12
C GLU A 705 31.79 31.68 -36.64
N GLU A 706 30.94 30.95 -37.36
CA GLU A 706 31.12 30.71 -38.78
C GLU A 706 29.80 30.41 -39.50
N LYS A 707 29.81 30.51 -40.83
CA LYS A 707 28.63 30.24 -41.66
C LYS A 707 28.28 28.75 -41.61
N TYR A 708 27.05 28.41 -41.23
CA TYR A 708 26.57 27.02 -41.23
C TYR A 708 25.99 26.58 -42.58
N GLY A 709 25.81 27.54 -43.50
CA GLY A 709 25.06 27.35 -44.74
C GLY A 709 25.91 27.38 -46.01
N SER A 710 27.23 27.55 -45.89
CA SER A 710 28.22 27.64 -46.96
C SER A 710 29.58 27.12 -46.47
N GLY A 711 30.56 27.01 -47.37
CA GLY A 711 31.89 26.49 -47.04
C GLY A 711 31.85 25.04 -46.53
N TYR A 712 32.78 24.68 -45.65
CA TYR A 712 32.86 23.34 -45.05
C TYR A 712 31.51 22.88 -44.48
N TRP A 713 30.89 23.70 -43.63
CA TRP A 713 29.66 23.33 -42.93
C TRP A 713 28.44 23.18 -43.84
N GLY A 714 28.38 23.93 -44.94
CA GLY A 714 27.29 23.79 -45.92
C GLY A 714 27.17 22.37 -46.48
N ASN A 715 28.31 21.70 -46.71
CA ASN A 715 28.35 20.34 -47.27
C ASN A 715 27.91 19.25 -46.29
N TYR A 716 27.93 19.53 -44.98
CA TYR A 716 27.58 18.56 -43.93
C TYR A 716 26.25 18.88 -43.24
N LEU A 717 25.55 19.95 -43.66
CA LEU A 717 24.34 20.44 -43.00
C LEU A 717 23.23 19.37 -43.00
N LEU A 718 22.82 18.94 -41.81
CA LEU A 718 21.77 17.94 -41.62
C LEU A 718 20.41 18.60 -41.38
N GLY A 719 20.36 19.67 -40.59
CA GLY A 719 19.13 20.38 -40.29
C GLY A 719 19.18 21.17 -38.99
N PHE A 720 18.02 21.69 -38.57
CA PHE A 720 17.90 22.59 -37.43
C PHE A 720 16.90 22.04 -36.43
N VAL A 721 17.14 22.27 -35.15
CA VAL A 721 16.17 21.97 -34.09
C VAL A 721 15.97 23.15 -33.15
N ARG A 722 14.78 23.23 -32.57
CA ARG A 722 14.44 24.26 -31.60
C ARG A 722 14.36 23.73 -30.18
N VAL A 723 15.07 24.41 -29.28
CA VAL A 723 15.16 24.04 -27.86
C VAL A 723 14.24 24.88 -26.96
N LEU A 724 13.91 26.11 -27.38
CA LEU A 724 13.15 27.09 -26.58
C LEU A 724 11.63 27.08 -26.83
N ASP A 725 11.11 26.08 -27.55
CA ASP A 725 9.69 25.97 -27.87
C ASP A 725 8.97 24.89 -27.06
#